data_AF-A0AAU9EWS5-F1
#
_entry.id   AF-A0AAU9EWS5-F1
#
_cell.length_a   1.000
_cell.length_b   1.000
_cell.length_c   1.000
_cell.angle_alpha   90.00
_cell.angle_beta   90.00
_cell.angle_gamma   90.00
#
_symmetry.space_group_name_H-M   'P 1'
#
loop_
_entity.id
_entity.type
_entity.pdbx_description
1 polymer ?
#
loop_
_entity_poly.entity_id
_entity_poly.type
_entity_poly.pdbx_seq_one_letter_code
_entity_poly.pdbx_strand_id
1 'polypeptide(L)'
;MAVTLTEEWDDLLVYMADSHSLELACHRLEKVGGPWPQDLAQLNQAMDMASRQGLEEIFLLHTIAGVLIAKEEDPAPAWLIQWLADNHSVEAVLPGLTWLEALAMPWTSVPIPLVSVNNQGCLFQLLLAPMAGGSGLEMPGWARDCLGPDCLQTIEMAFEAATDSGLVDGGSRAFYVWPLLNPSGPSVRGDSLGLPFAMAVGLLAQGIEWPRSLMATGGVDEHFRVHAVGGLIAKVMAATEFGAKLFLYPDEETIDFDNWPIPALPVKSLSQAMTFAQLMALGLPTISNFRLYHSCLQDPGLLLDNFHQIPSEVLEWAAERGMLAPLRDIAQLPDGFAKLSAKLNDPEMTPEHQKLMTLLFSEADLMGLASRSSQHALMVSNWCRTLVSMARQERQLHRIRHWDDLAKRVLRQFGNKLYVFYRTEEFSHCYRKFDEAFRRCLAKMPACPTQAVIARALEAQLIYIHLPIMRDDNISARVFFSEEDRVVAISLNAVTLGIDPETGEAQNIADCVHAVHLGLIRAACLIYREQFLADQQLQMLLCCYFYLLIREVMAEDSDGPGPDDPALATTCAYYYALRLMGLEAAQARDWVLASPHGVGGCEALEVDQEVMARLAGEPETDDLGAMLAMAGVVPNAAWLHRRLLVRLGAEARHGVNGAIDHLMGMCLLNEYGCGFFDGALKCPTAISEPIKALIEPYIAQITFGG
;
A
#
# COMPACT_ATOMS: atom_id res chain seq x y z
N MET A 1 40.78 10.70 -4.81
CA MET A 1 40.55 12.11 -4.43
C MET A 1 41.24 12.98 -5.47
N ALA A 2 40.49 13.39 -6.50
CA ALA A 2 40.99 14.44 -7.40
C ALA A 2 40.98 15.74 -6.60
N VAL A 3 42.14 16.38 -6.48
CA VAL A 3 42.23 17.74 -5.98
C VAL A 3 41.48 18.59 -7.01
N THR A 4 40.27 19.03 -6.70
CA THR A 4 39.65 20.14 -7.42
C THR A 4 40.55 21.34 -7.16
N LEU A 5 41.48 21.58 -8.07
CA LEU A 5 42.16 22.86 -8.17
C LEU A 5 41.04 23.88 -8.26
N THR A 6 40.86 24.68 -7.22
CA THR A 6 40.08 25.90 -7.31
C THR A 6 40.80 26.77 -8.32
N GLU A 7 40.28 26.78 -9.55
CA GLU A 7 40.82 27.58 -10.65
C GLU A 7 40.49 29.05 -10.35
N GLU A 8 41.52 29.86 -10.14
CA GLU A 8 41.41 31.25 -9.66
C GLU A 8 41.37 32.24 -10.84
N TRP A 9 40.80 33.43 -10.62
CA TRP A 9 40.78 34.54 -11.62
C TRP A 9 42.16 34.88 -12.18
N ASP A 10 43.22 34.56 -11.45
CA ASP A 10 44.60 34.74 -11.87
C ASP A 10 44.95 33.87 -13.09
N ASP A 11 44.37 32.68 -13.24
CA ASP A 11 44.57 31.83 -14.42
C ASP A 11 43.98 32.50 -15.68
N LEU A 12 42.80 33.12 -15.56
CA LEU A 12 42.16 33.84 -16.66
C LEU A 12 43.03 35.03 -17.12
N LEU A 13 43.59 35.78 -16.16
CA LEU A 13 44.54 36.85 -16.46
C LEU A 13 45.78 36.31 -17.19
N VAL A 14 46.35 35.20 -16.72
CA VAL A 14 47.50 34.56 -17.38
C VAL A 14 47.17 34.16 -18.82
N TYR A 15 45.99 33.56 -19.06
CA TYR A 15 45.60 33.16 -20.42
C TYR A 15 45.32 34.34 -21.34
N MET A 16 44.70 35.42 -20.85
CA MET A 16 44.47 36.63 -21.66
C MET A 16 45.76 37.41 -21.98
N ALA A 17 46.83 37.23 -21.19
CA ALA A 17 48.13 37.82 -21.49
C ALA A 17 48.84 37.18 -22.69
N ASP A 18 48.54 35.90 -22.98
CA ASP A 18 49.22 35.12 -24.00
C ASP A 18 48.30 34.79 -25.18
N SER A 19 48.66 35.31 -26.36
CA SER A 19 47.94 35.03 -27.61
C SER A 19 47.86 33.54 -27.96
N HIS A 20 48.80 32.71 -27.50
CA HIS A 20 48.77 31.26 -27.74
C HIS A 20 47.84 30.51 -26.79
N SER A 21 47.42 31.17 -25.71
CA SER A 21 46.50 30.65 -24.70
C SER A 21 45.10 31.27 -24.79
N LEU A 22 44.83 32.08 -25.82
CA LEU A 22 43.57 32.80 -25.98
C LEU A 22 42.35 31.87 -26.09
N GLU A 23 42.50 30.71 -26.75
CA GLU A 23 41.44 29.71 -26.82
C GLU A 23 41.08 29.15 -25.43
N LEU A 24 42.07 28.99 -24.55
CA LEU A 24 41.83 28.61 -23.16
C LEU A 24 41.11 29.72 -22.41
N ALA A 25 41.49 31.00 -22.61
CA ALA A 25 40.78 32.13 -22.02
C ALA A 25 39.31 32.18 -22.44
N CYS A 26 39.02 32.01 -23.73
CA CYS A 26 37.64 31.94 -24.25
C CYS A 26 36.88 30.78 -23.61
N HIS A 27 37.47 29.58 -23.60
CA HIS A 27 36.84 28.41 -22.98
C HIS A 27 36.58 28.58 -21.48
N ARG A 28 37.42 29.36 -20.77
CA ARG A 28 37.20 29.74 -19.37
C ARG A 28 36.05 30.72 -19.22
N LEU A 29 35.98 31.74 -20.06
CA LEU A 29 34.90 32.72 -20.05
C LEU A 29 33.54 32.05 -20.30
N GLU A 30 33.49 31.06 -21.19
CA GLU A 30 32.29 30.28 -21.51
C GLU A 30 31.73 29.47 -20.32
N LYS A 31 32.50 29.28 -19.24
CA LYS A 31 32.00 28.69 -17.99
C LYS A 31 31.29 29.79 -17.18
N VAL A 32 29.96 29.71 -17.11
CA VAL A 32 29.17 30.63 -16.29
C VAL A 32 29.25 30.16 -14.83
N GLY A 33 30.17 30.75 -14.08
CA GLY A 33 30.43 30.43 -12.68
C GLY A 33 31.93 30.27 -12.38
N GLY A 34 32.29 30.31 -11.10
CA GLY A 34 33.68 30.30 -10.65
C GLY A 34 33.88 31.28 -9.49
N PRO A 35 35.10 31.39 -8.93
CA PRO A 35 35.38 32.41 -7.94
C PRO A 35 35.08 33.81 -8.50
N TRP A 36 34.79 34.77 -7.63
CA TRP A 36 34.64 36.18 -8.01
C TRP A 36 36.00 36.88 -8.09
N PRO A 37 36.14 37.99 -8.85
CA PRO A 37 37.32 38.83 -8.72
C PRO A 37 37.44 39.29 -7.27
N GLN A 38 38.66 39.36 -6.75
CA GLN A 38 38.92 39.73 -5.36
C GLN A 38 38.54 41.18 -5.09
N ASP A 39 38.81 42.05 -6.06
CA ASP A 39 38.52 43.47 -5.99
C ASP A 39 38.36 44.12 -7.38
N LEU A 40 38.07 45.42 -7.37
CA LEU A 40 37.90 46.25 -8.56
C LEU A 40 39.20 46.39 -9.37
N ALA A 41 40.38 46.28 -8.74
CA ALA A 41 41.65 46.41 -9.46
C ALA A 41 41.89 45.19 -10.35
N GLN A 42 41.63 43.98 -9.83
CA GLN A 42 41.72 42.74 -10.58
C GLN A 42 40.71 42.72 -11.75
N LEU A 43 39.48 43.18 -11.53
CA LEU A 43 38.47 43.29 -12.59
C LEU A 43 38.89 44.27 -13.70
N ASN A 44 39.37 45.46 -13.33
CA ASN A 44 39.83 46.45 -14.31
C ASN A 44 41.05 45.95 -15.11
N GLN A 45 41.95 45.21 -14.47
CA GLN A 45 43.07 44.57 -15.15
C GLN A 45 42.57 43.52 -16.16
N ALA A 46 41.61 42.68 -15.78
CA ALA A 46 41.00 41.70 -16.66
C ALA A 46 40.30 42.35 -17.87
N MET A 47 39.55 43.43 -17.63
CA MET A 47 38.89 44.22 -18.68
C MET A 47 39.88 44.83 -19.68
N ASP A 48 40.95 45.47 -19.21
CA ASP A 48 41.99 46.05 -20.09
C ASP A 48 42.68 44.96 -20.93
N MET A 49 42.96 43.80 -20.33
CA MET A 49 43.54 42.66 -21.04
C MET A 49 42.57 42.08 -22.07
N ALA A 50 41.30 41.91 -21.72
CA ALA A 50 40.26 41.48 -22.65
C ALA A 50 40.12 42.47 -23.81
N SER A 51 40.12 43.78 -23.55
CA SER A 51 40.03 44.83 -24.57
C SER A 51 41.20 44.79 -25.56
N ARG A 52 42.44 44.62 -25.06
CA ARG A 52 43.64 44.47 -25.92
C ARG A 52 43.57 43.25 -26.84
N GLN A 53 42.87 42.19 -26.43
CA GLN A 53 42.66 40.97 -27.22
C GLN A 53 41.36 40.98 -28.03
N GLY A 54 40.56 42.05 -27.96
CA GLY A 54 39.24 42.11 -28.62
C GLY A 54 38.18 41.19 -28.00
N LEU A 55 38.33 40.83 -26.73
CA LEU A 55 37.42 39.96 -25.97
C LEU A 55 36.57 40.73 -24.95
N GLU A 56 36.66 42.07 -24.89
CA GLU A 56 35.98 42.90 -23.89
C GLU A 56 34.48 42.65 -23.82
N GLU A 57 33.81 42.58 -24.98
CA GLU A 57 32.36 42.33 -25.04
C GLU A 57 32.01 40.95 -24.48
N ILE A 58 32.71 39.89 -24.90
CA ILE A 58 32.50 38.52 -24.43
C ILE A 58 32.74 38.43 -22.93
N PHE A 59 33.82 39.05 -22.44
CA PHE A 59 34.15 39.08 -21.04
C PHE A 59 33.03 39.77 -20.23
N LEU A 60 32.50 40.89 -20.71
CA LEU A 60 31.40 41.60 -20.07
C LEU A 60 30.10 40.78 -20.08
N LEU A 61 29.76 40.14 -21.21
CA LEU A 61 28.59 39.26 -21.33
C LEU A 61 28.64 38.15 -20.27
N HIS A 62 29.78 37.47 -20.14
CA HIS A 62 29.94 36.39 -19.17
C HIS A 62 30.02 36.87 -17.72
N THR A 63 30.57 38.06 -17.48
CA THR A 63 30.56 38.67 -16.15
C THR A 63 29.14 39.00 -15.70
N ILE A 64 28.34 39.60 -16.57
CA ILE A 64 26.92 39.88 -16.29
C ILE A 64 26.15 38.57 -16.09
N ALA A 65 26.35 37.59 -16.99
CA ALA A 65 25.75 36.27 -16.87
C ALA A 65 26.04 35.63 -15.51
N GLY A 66 27.30 35.63 -15.07
CA GLY A 66 27.73 35.14 -13.77
C GLY A 66 26.97 35.81 -12.63
N VAL A 67 26.86 37.15 -12.66
CA VAL A 67 26.09 37.91 -11.66
C VAL A 67 24.61 37.54 -11.64
N LEU A 68 23.99 37.34 -12.81
CA LEU A 68 22.55 37.02 -12.90
C LEU A 68 22.21 35.60 -12.47
N ILE A 69 23.13 34.64 -12.59
CA ILE A 69 22.92 33.26 -12.14
C ILE A 69 23.45 33.01 -10.71
N ALA A 70 24.04 34.03 -10.06
CA ALA A 70 24.61 33.90 -8.74
C ALA A 70 23.51 33.51 -7.73
N LYS A 71 23.78 32.47 -6.94
CA LYS A 71 22.81 31.93 -5.97
C LYS A 71 22.98 32.59 -4.61
N GLU A 72 21.97 32.47 -3.76
CA GLU A 72 22.05 32.95 -2.36
C GLU A 72 23.21 32.34 -1.56
N GLU A 73 23.63 31.11 -1.89
CA GLU A 73 24.75 30.41 -1.24
C GLU A 73 26.14 30.94 -1.66
N ASP A 74 26.22 31.57 -2.85
CA ASP A 74 27.44 32.17 -3.40
C ASP A 74 27.07 33.43 -4.19
N PRO A 75 26.64 34.50 -3.50
CA PRO A 75 26.13 35.69 -4.14
C PRO A 75 27.27 36.51 -4.74
N ALA A 76 27.00 37.14 -5.88
CA ALA A 76 27.95 38.08 -6.47
C ALA A 76 28.30 39.21 -5.48
N PRO A 77 29.57 39.64 -5.40
CA PRO A 77 29.96 40.73 -4.51
C PRO A 77 29.16 42.00 -4.79
N ALA A 78 28.65 42.64 -3.74
CA ALA A 78 27.83 43.86 -3.88
C ALA A 78 28.53 44.98 -4.67
N TRP A 79 29.86 45.07 -4.54
CA TRP A 79 30.66 46.04 -5.29
C TRP A 79 30.66 45.75 -6.80
N LEU A 80 30.63 44.47 -7.21
CA LEU A 80 30.62 44.06 -8.61
C LEU A 80 29.25 44.37 -9.23
N ILE A 81 28.17 44.08 -8.50
CA ILE A 81 26.80 44.41 -8.91
C ILE A 81 26.65 45.92 -9.11
N GLN A 82 27.15 46.72 -8.15
CA GLN A 82 27.13 48.17 -8.24
C GLN A 82 27.99 48.68 -9.40
N TRP A 83 29.19 48.12 -9.58
CA TRP A 83 30.08 48.49 -10.68
C TRP A 83 29.44 48.24 -12.05
N LEU A 84 28.80 47.08 -12.25
CA LEU A 84 28.07 46.78 -13.48
C LEU A 84 26.92 47.76 -13.72
N ALA A 85 26.17 48.11 -12.66
CA ALA A 85 25.09 49.08 -12.74
C ALA A 85 25.56 50.48 -13.14
N ASP A 86 26.75 50.89 -12.68
CA ASP A 86 27.28 52.23 -12.89
C ASP A 86 28.04 52.39 -14.22
N ASN A 87 28.70 51.34 -14.71
CA ASN A 87 29.66 51.44 -15.83
C ASN A 87 29.13 50.92 -17.16
N HIS A 88 28.08 50.09 -17.15
CA HIS A 88 27.57 49.48 -18.37
C HIS A 88 26.06 49.66 -18.47
N SER A 89 25.60 50.19 -19.61
CA SER A 89 24.17 50.21 -19.89
C SER A 89 23.72 48.76 -20.10
N VAL A 90 23.06 48.20 -19.11
CA VAL A 90 22.40 46.89 -19.19
C VAL A 90 21.56 46.78 -20.45
N GLU A 91 20.93 47.87 -20.87
CA GLU A 91 20.14 47.97 -22.11
C GLU A 91 20.93 47.62 -23.39
N ALA A 92 22.26 47.79 -23.41
CA ALA A 92 23.09 47.40 -24.55
C ALA A 92 23.28 45.87 -24.64
N VAL A 93 23.24 45.19 -23.49
CA VAL A 93 23.49 43.74 -23.38
C VAL A 93 22.18 42.95 -23.31
N LEU A 94 21.23 43.47 -22.53
CA LEU A 94 19.89 42.96 -22.26
C LEU A 94 18.84 44.00 -22.67
N PRO A 95 18.66 44.26 -23.97
CA PRO A 95 17.65 45.21 -24.42
C PRO A 95 16.26 44.81 -23.93
N GLY A 96 15.49 45.80 -23.48
CA GLY A 96 14.13 45.62 -22.96
C GLY A 96 14.03 45.30 -21.47
N LEU A 97 15.15 45.13 -20.76
CA LEU A 97 15.18 44.91 -19.31
C LEU A 97 15.96 46.02 -18.61
N THR A 98 15.43 46.50 -17.48
CA THR A 98 16.23 47.28 -16.52
C THR A 98 17.15 46.35 -15.73
N TRP A 99 18.24 46.89 -15.15
CA TRP A 99 19.14 46.10 -14.31
C TRP A 99 18.41 45.44 -13.13
N LEU A 100 17.50 46.18 -12.51
CA LEU A 100 16.74 45.69 -11.36
C LEU A 100 15.79 44.55 -11.76
N GLU A 101 15.15 44.65 -12.93
CA GLU A 101 14.32 43.56 -13.46
C GLU A 101 15.16 42.34 -13.79
N ALA A 102 16.30 42.52 -14.47
CA ALA A 102 17.21 41.44 -14.80
C ALA A 102 17.71 40.71 -13.54
N LEU A 103 18.11 41.44 -12.49
CA LEU A 103 18.54 40.84 -11.21
C LEU A 103 17.41 40.10 -10.48
N ALA A 104 16.15 40.51 -10.68
CA ALA A 104 15.00 39.90 -10.01
C ALA A 104 14.46 38.66 -10.73
N MET A 105 14.89 38.41 -11.97
CA MET A 105 14.44 37.28 -12.77
C MET A 105 15.15 35.98 -12.35
N PRO A 106 14.45 34.83 -12.29
CA PRO A 106 15.06 33.55 -11.95
C PRO A 106 15.77 32.96 -13.18
N TRP A 107 17.01 33.39 -13.40
CA TRP A 107 17.84 32.93 -14.51
C TRP A 107 18.29 31.48 -14.31
N THR A 108 18.27 30.71 -15.39
CA THR A 108 18.93 29.41 -15.46
C THR A 108 19.89 29.36 -16.63
N SER A 109 20.98 28.61 -16.46
CA SER A 109 21.99 28.39 -17.49
C SER A 109 21.86 26.98 -18.04
N VAL A 110 21.62 26.89 -19.35
CA VAL A 110 21.40 25.64 -20.06
C VAL A 110 22.60 25.38 -20.98
N PRO A 111 23.39 24.34 -20.75
CA PRO A 111 24.51 24.00 -21.62
C PRO A 111 23.98 23.36 -22.90
N ILE A 112 24.35 23.94 -24.04
CA ILE A 112 23.93 23.48 -25.37
C ILE A 112 25.12 22.83 -26.10
N PRO A 113 25.12 21.50 -26.31
CA PRO A 113 26.20 20.82 -27.00
C PRO A 113 26.16 21.06 -28.50
N LEU A 114 27.30 21.47 -29.04
CA LEU A 114 27.53 21.79 -30.44
C LEU A 114 28.64 20.93 -31.04
N VAL A 115 28.74 20.99 -32.36
CA VAL A 115 29.85 20.40 -33.12
C VAL A 115 30.45 21.49 -34.01
N SER A 116 31.75 21.71 -33.86
CA SER A 116 32.49 22.66 -34.68
C SER A 116 32.65 22.17 -36.13
N VAL A 117 33.06 23.05 -37.02
CA VAL A 117 33.39 22.71 -38.41
C VAL A 117 34.48 21.64 -38.54
N ASN A 118 35.29 21.45 -37.50
CA ASN A 118 36.35 20.43 -37.43
C ASN A 118 35.86 19.12 -36.79
N ASN A 119 34.54 18.95 -36.63
CA ASN A 119 33.91 17.80 -36.00
C ASN A 119 34.33 17.58 -34.52
N GLN A 120 34.71 18.67 -33.84
CA GLN A 120 35.01 18.66 -32.41
C GLN A 120 33.76 19.08 -31.63
N GLY A 121 33.51 18.42 -30.50
CA GLY A 121 32.43 18.82 -29.61
C GLY A 121 32.79 20.13 -28.90
N CYS A 122 31.83 21.01 -28.76
CA CYS A 122 31.95 22.20 -27.92
C CYS A 122 30.60 22.49 -27.25
N LEU A 123 30.57 23.51 -26.39
CA LEU A 123 29.38 23.92 -25.66
C LEU A 123 29.28 25.44 -25.73
N PHE A 124 28.06 25.94 -25.76
CA PHE A 124 27.78 27.30 -25.31
C PHE A 124 26.69 27.26 -24.25
N GLN A 125 26.60 28.33 -23.48
CA GLN A 125 25.59 28.46 -22.43
C GLN A 125 24.44 29.32 -22.94
N LEU A 126 23.22 28.83 -22.76
CA LEU A 126 22.00 29.58 -23.03
C LEU A 126 21.39 30.01 -21.69
N LEU A 127 21.34 31.31 -21.45
CA LEU A 127 20.60 31.86 -20.32
C LEU A 127 19.13 32.00 -20.67
N LEU A 128 18.27 31.53 -19.76
CA LEU A 128 16.83 31.62 -19.88
C LEU A 128 16.22 32.13 -18.59
N ALA A 129 15.22 33.00 -18.70
CA ALA A 129 14.45 33.47 -17.55
C ALA A 129 12.99 33.77 -17.93
N PRO A 130 12.01 33.42 -17.09
CA PRO A 130 10.62 33.79 -17.30
C PRO A 130 10.42 35.30 -17.10
N MET A 131 9.61 35.91 -17.95
CA MET A 131 9.26 37.33 -17.90
C MET A 131 7.85 37.52 -17.33
N ALA A 132 7.67 38.58 -16.55
CA ALA A 132 6.36 38.95 -16.01
C ALA A 132 5.52 39.67 -17.09
N GLY A 133 4.27 39.22 -17.29
CA GLY A 133 3.25 40.00 -18.01
C GLY A 133 3.32 40.02 -19.54
N GLY A 134 3.84 38.97 -20.19
CA GLY A 134 3.91 38.88 -21.65
C GLY A 134 3.63 37.48 -22.21
N SER A 135 3.77 37.34 -23.54
CA SER A 135 3.79 36.07 -24.25
C SER A 135 4.89 36.06 -25.32
N GLY A 136 5.60 34.94 -25.49
CA GLY A 136 6.59 34.74 -26.53
C GLY A 136 8.03 34.74 -26.03
N LEU A 137 8.96 34.97 -26.97
CA LEU A 137 10.40 34.97 -26.70
C LEU A 137 10.99 36.34 -26.99
N GLU A 138 11.62 36.93 -25.98
CA GLU A 138 12.43 38.12 -26.14
C GLU A 138 13.90 37.73 -26.21
N MET A 139 14.66 38.35 -27.12
CA MET A 139 16.11 38.15 -27.21
C MET A 139 16.81 39.40 -27.74
N PRO A 140 18.09 39.60 -27.42
CA PRO A 140 18.87 40.68 -27.98
C PRO A 140 18.98 40.60 -29.50
N GLY A 141 19.03 41.75 -30.17
CA GLY A 141 19.13 41.80 -31.64
C GLY A 141 20.35 41.04 -32.18
N TRP A 142 21.52 41.22 -31.55
CA TRP A 142 22.75 40.52 -31.92
C TRP A 142 22.66 38.99 -31.75
N ALA A 143 21.84 38.51 -30.81
CA ALA A 143 21.64 37.09 -30.60
C ALA A 143 20.95 36.44 -31.81
N ARG A 144 20.05 37.18 -32.48
CA ARG A 144 19.40 36.75 -33.73
C ARG A 144 20.38 36.65 -34.88
N ASP A 145 21.45 37.44 -34.89
CA ASP A 145 22.49 37.36 -35.92
C ASP A 145 23.45 36.18 -35.67
N CYS A 146 23.67 35.83 -34.40
CA CYS A 146 24.50 34.69 -33.99
C CYS A 146 23.79 33.34 -34.21
N LEU A 147 22.47 33.30 -34.02
CA LEU A 147 21.65 32.11 -34.23
C LEU A 147 21.12 32.11 -35.66
N GLY A 148 21.48 31.11 -36.46
CA GLY A 148 21.01 31.00 -37.84
C GLY A 148 19.48 30.95 -37.94
N PRO A 149 18.88 31.28 -39.10
CA PRO A 149 17.43 31.28 -39.27
C PRO A 149 16.75 29.94 -38.93
N ASP A 150 17.43 28.83 -39.21
CA ASP A 150 17.02 27.47 -38.86
C ASP A 150 17.04 27.23 -37.34
N CYS A 151 18.06 27.74 -36.65
CA CYS A 151 18.17 27.71 -35.20
C CYS A 151 17.06 28.55 -34.54
N LEU A 152 16.76 29.74 -35.07
CA LEU A 152 15.67 30.59 -34.56
C LEU A 152 14.31 29.93 -34.72
N GLN A 153 14.03 29.35 -35.90
CA GLN A 153 12.81 28.59 -36.14
C GLN A 153 12.70 27.40 -35.16
N THR A 154 13.80 26.71 -34.90
CA THR A 154 13.84 25.61 -33.92
C THR A 154 13.51 26.08 -32.51
N ILE A 155 14.02 27.25 -32.10
CA ILE A 155 13.72 27.85 -30.79
C ILE A 155 12.23 28.17 -30.67
N GLU A 156 11.64 28.76 -31.71
CA GLU A 156 10.20 29.06 -31.75
C GLU A 156 9.36 27.78 -31.67
N MET A 157 9.69 26.76 -32.48
CA MET A 157 9.00 25.46 -32.43
C MET A 157 9.15 24.76 -31.07
N ALA A 158 10.34 24.80 -30.47
CA ALA A 158 10.60 24.23 -29.15
C ALA A 158 9.81 24.94 -28.04
N PHE A 159 9.67 26.26 -28.15
CA PHE A 159 8.85 27.07 -27.24
C PHE A 159 7.36 26.74 -27.36
N GLU A 160 6.86 26.63 -28.60
CA GLU A 160 5.48 26.21 -28.88
C GLU A 160 5.23 24.80 -28.35
N ALA A 161 6.14 23.86 -28.62
CA ALA A 161 6.07 22.49 -28.13
C ALA A 161 6.01 22.41 -26.58
N ALA A 162 6.82 23.20 -25.88
CA ALA A 162 6.78 23.28 -24.41
C ALA A 162 5.45 23.87 -23.90
N THR A 163 4.91 24.88 -24.59
CA THR A 163 3.65 25.54 -24.22
C THR A 163 2.45 24.63 -24.47
N ASP A 164 2.37 24.00 -25.64
CA ASP A 164 1.23 23.20 -26.08
C ASP A 164 1.18 21.81 -25.41
N SER A 165 2.32 21.30 -24.94
CA SER A 165 2.37 20.07 -24.14
C SER A 165 1.84 20.23 -22.71
N GLY A 166 1.49 21.46 -22.31
CA GLY A 166 1.00 21.76 -20.96
C GLY A 166 2.08 21.82 -19.89
N LEU A 167 3.36 21.91 -20.28
CA LEU A 167 4.48 22.08 -19.35
C LEU A 167 4.57 23.51 -18.80
N VAL A 168 4.00 24.48 -19.52
CA VAL A 168 3.96 25.89 -19.15
C VAL A 168 2.57 26.27 -18.68
N ASP A 169 2.42 26.49 -17.37
CA ASP A 169 1.17 26.97 -16.78
C ASP A 169 0.83 28.38 -17.27
N GLY A 170 -0.46 28.72 -17.31
CA GLY A 170 -0.96 29.98 -17.90
C GLY A 170 -0.48 31.29 -17.25
N GLY A 171 0.35 31.24 -16.21
CA GLY A 171 0.85 32.42 -15.47
C GLY A 171 2.01 33.16 -16.13
N SER A 172 2.92 32.46 -16.83
CA SER A 172 4.09 33.05 -17.49
C SER A 172 4.35 32.39 -18.83
N ARG A 173 3.90 33.04 -19.91
CA ARG A 173 4.12 32.59 -21.29
C ARG A 173 5.20 33.40 -22.01
N ALA A 174 5.99 34.22 -21.30
CA ALA A 174 7.09 34.96 -21.88
C ALA A 174 8.42 34.55 -21.26
N PHE A 175 9.45 34.41 -22.10
CA PHE A 175 10.81 34.10 -21.68
C PHE A 175 11.80 35.03 -22.35
N TYR A 176 12.83 35.42 -21.61
CA TYR A 176 14.01 36.08 -22.14
C TYR A 176 15.06 35.02 -22.48
N VAL A 177 15.55 35.07 -23.71
CA VAL A 177 16.51 34.12 -24.27
C VAL A 177 17.82 34.85 -24.55
N TRP A 178 18.89 34.42 -23.88
CA TRP A 178 20.19 35.06 -24.00
C TRP A 178 21.30 34.02 -24.22
N PRO A 179 21.72 33.78 -25.47
CA PRO A 179 22.83 32.88 -25.78
C PRO A 179 24.17 33.57 -25.46
N LEU A 180 25.00 32.94 -24.64
CA LEU A 180 26.35 33.42 -24.34
C LEU A 180 27.31 32.97 -25.45
N LEU A 181 27.20 33.66 -26.58
CA LEU A 181 28.01 33.45 -27.78
C LEU A 181 28.87 34.69 -28.03
N ASN A 182 29.98 34.49 -28.73
CA ASN A 182 30.75 35.60 -29.29
C ASN A 182 29.93 36.27 -30.42
N PRO A 183 29.55 37.56 -30.32
CA PRO A 183 28.79 38.25 -31.37
C PRO A 183 29.52 38.33 -32.71
N SER A 184 30.86 38.26 -32.69
CA SER A 184 31.71 38.22 -33.88
C SER A 184 32.05 36.80 -34.34
N GLY A 185 31.54 35.78 -33.64
CA GLY A 185 31.79 34.37 -33.90
C GLY A 185 31.01 33.82 -35.09
N PRO A 186 31.30 32.56 -35.50
CA PRO A 186 30.49 31.89 -36.50
C PRO A 186 29.06 31.65 -35.99
N SER A 187 28.10 31.80 -36.90
CA SER A 187 26.69 31.56 -36.58
C SER A 187 26.43 30.09 -36.23
N VAL A 188 25.68 29.85 -35.15
CA VAL A 188 25.22 28.53 -34.72
C VAL A 188 24.00 28.12 -35.54
N ARG A 189 23.97 26.87 -35.99
CA ARG A 189 22.94 26.32 -36.89
C ARG A 189 22.47 24.94 -36.44
N GLY A 190 21.37 24.49 -37.02
CA GLY A 190 20.76 23.19 -36.78
C GLY A 190 19.67 23.21 -35.71
N ASP A 191 18.98 22.08 -35.63
CA ASP A 191 17.79 21.82 -34.80
C ASP A 191 18.11 21.26 -33.41
N SER A 192 19.38 20.89 -33.17
CA SER A 192 19.74 20.06 -32.03
C SER A 192 19.67 20.71 -30.65
N LEU A 193 19.41 22.02 -30.60
CA LEU A 193 19.10 22.76 -29.39
C LEU A 193 17.61 22.76 -29.02
N GLY A 194 16.73 22.27 -29.91
CA GLY A 194 15.29 22.31 -29.70
C GLY A 194 14.88 21.57 -28.43
N LEU A 195 15.46 20.39 -28.19
CA LEU A 195 15.19 19.60 -26.99
C LEU A 195 15.64 20.29 -25.69
N PRO A 196 16.92 20.66 -25.49
CA PRO A 196 17.34 21.32 -24.25
C PRO A 196 16.60 22.65 -24.04
N PHE A 197 16.28 23.39 -25.11
CA PHE A 197 15.48 24.61 -25.02
C PHE A 197 14.06 24.35 -24.50
N ALA A 198 13.31 23.44 -25.13
CA ALA A 198 11.95 23.10 -24.74
C ALA A 198 11.91 22.58 -23.29
N MET A 199 12.89 21.76 -22.91
CA MET A 199 13.02 21.26 -21.55
C MET A 199 13.26 22.38 -20.54
N ALA A 200 14.18 23.30 -20.84
CA ALA A 200 14.49 24.39 -19.93
C ALA A 200 13.30 25.34 -19.70
N VAL A 201 12.55 25.65 -20.76
CA VAL A 201 11.28 26.40 -20.67
C VAL A 201 10.30 25.67 -19.75
N GLY A 202 10.10 24.37 -19.96
CA GLY A 202 9.19 23.56 -19.15
C GLY A 202 9.61 23.43 -17.67
N LEU A 203 10.92 23.30 -17.40
CA LEU A 203 11.46 23.25 -16.04
C LEU A 203 11.28 24.60 -15.33
N LEU A 204 11.68 25.70 -15.97
CA LEU A 204 11.55 27.05 -15.42
C LEU A 204 10.09 27.42 -15.13
N ALA A 205 9.16 27.05 -16.02
CA ALA A 205 7.73 27.28 -15.80
C ALA A 205 7.20 26.56 -14.54
N GLN A 206 7.85 25.47 -14.12
CA GLN A 206 7.53 24.71 -12.92
C GLN A 206 8.35 25.15 -11.70
N GLY A 207 9.16 26.21 -11.81
CA GLY A 207 10.06 26.67 -10.76
C GLY A 207 11.25 25.72 -10.51
N ILE A 208 11.59 24.88 -11.48
CA ILE A 208 12.70 23.93 -11.41
C ILE A 208 13.86 24.49 -12.24
N GLU A 209 15.05 24.62 -11.63
CA GLU A 209 16.25 25.00 -12.36
C GLU A 209 16.76 23.85 -13.25
N TRP A 210 17.55 24.20 -14.27
CA TRP A 210 18.26 23.20 -15.07
C TRP A 210 19.20 22.35 -14.18
N PRO A 211 19.11 21.01 -14.19
CA PRO A 211 20.03 20.17 -13.43
C PRO A 211 21.46 20.31 -13.97
N ARG A 212 22.39 20.81 -13.15
CA ARG A 212 23.79 21.09 -13.56
C ARG A 212 24.52 19.89 -14.18
N SER A 213 24.13 18.68 -13.83
CA SER A 213 24.72 17.43 -14.30
C SER A 213 23.98 16.80 -15.50
N LEU A 214 22.98 17.50 -16.05
CA LEU A 214 22.21 17.07 -17.21
C LEU A 214 22.68 17.81 -18.46
N MET A 215 22.79 17.05 -19.56
CA MET A 215 22.91 17.60 -20.90
C MET A 215 21.93 16.89 -21.83
N ALA A 216 21.42 17.61 -22.82
CA ALA A 216 20.47 17.07 -23.79
C ALA A 216 20.77 17.58 -25.20
N THR A 217 20.46 16.77 -26.20
CA THR A 217 20.49 17.17 -27.61
C THR A 217 19.37 16.48 -28.37
N GLY A 218 18.86 17.14 -29.40
CA GLY A 218 17.75 16.65 -30.20
C GLY A 218 16.94 17.83 -30.71
N GLY A 219 16.27 17.66 -31.85
CA GLY A 219 15.23 18.59 -32.24
C GLY A 219 13.87 18.13 -31.75
N VAL A 220 12.92 19.06 -31.68
CA VAL A 220 11.54 18.80 -31.23
C VAL A 220 10.58 19.31 -32.30
N ASP A 221 9.59 18.49 -32.64
CA ASP A 221 8.53 18.87 -33.59
C ASP A 221 7.25 19.36 -32.90
N GLU A 222 6.28 19.80 -33.72
CA GLU A 222 4.94 20.22 -33.29
C GLU A 222 4.09 19.10 -32.64
N HIS A 223 4.56 17.86 -32.68
CA HIS A 223 3.93 16.70 -32.03
C HIS A 223 4.69 16.25 -30.78
N PHE A 224 5.59 17.08 -30.28
CA PHE A 224 6.40 16.84 -29.09
C PHE A 224 7.34 15.64 -29.23
N ARG A 225 7.65 15.21 -30.45
CA ARG A 225 8.58 14.10 -30.71
C ARG A 225 9.99 14.62 -30.81
N VAL A 226 10.92 13.81 -30.32
CA VAL A 226 12.35 14.09 -30.41
C VAL A 226 12.92 13.38 -31.63
N HIS A 227 13.51 14.13 -32.54
CA HIS A 227 14.10 13.61 -33.78
C HIS A 227 15.63 13.61 -33.76
N ALA A 228 16.22 12.72 -34.57
CA ALA A 228 17.65 12.51 -34.69
C ALA A 228 18.42 13.78 -35.08
N VAL A 229 19.67 13.90 -34.59
CA VAL A 229 20.52 15.05 -34.82
C VAL A 229 21.98 14.64 -35.03
N GLY A 230 22.71 15.37 -35.86
CA GLY A 230 24.10 15.04 -36.16
C GLY A 230 25.06 15.17 -34.98
N GLY A 231 26.17 14.43 -35.07
CA GLY A 231 27.39 14.66 -34.28
C GLY A 231 27.33 14.22 -32.82
N LEU A 232 26.51 13.22 -32.48
CA LEU A 232 26.30 12.78 -31.10
C LEU A 232 27.58 12.42 -30.35
N ILE A 233 28.52 11.70 -30.97
CA ILE A 233 29.79 11.32 -30.31
C ILE A 233 30.55 12.56 -29.84
N ALA A 234 30.70 13.57 -30.70
CA ALA A 234 31.38 14.81 -30.37
C ALA A 234 30.66 15.56 -29.23
N LYS A 235 29.32 15.62 -29.27
CA LYS A 235 28.50 16.25 -28.23
C LYS A 235 28.63 15.55 -26.87
N VAL A 236 28.72 14.23 -26.85
CA VAL A 236 28.89 13.44 -25.62
C VAL A 236 30.28 13.63 -25.02
N MET A 237 31.32 13.75 -25.86
CA MET A 237 32.66 14.10 -25.36
C MET A 237 32.64 15.48 -24.71
N ALA A 238 32.04 16.47 -25.37
CA ALA A 238 31.88 17.81 -24.79
C ALA A 238 31.10 17.78 -23.47
N ALA A 239 30.02 17.00 -23.41
CA ALA A 239 29.25 16.80 -22.18
C ALA A 239 30.08 16.20 -21.04
N THR A 240 30.96 15.26 -21.37
CA THR A 240 31.86 14.60 -20.42
C THR A 240 32.89 15.58 -19.88
N GLU A 241 33.51 16.36 -20.75
CA GLU A 241 34.48 17.40 -20.38
C GLU A 241 33.84 18.49 -19.51
N PHE A 242 32.56 18.78 -19.74
CA PHE A 242 31.76 19.67 -18.91
C PHE A 242 31.39 19.08 -17.53
N GLY A 243 31.58 17.77 -17.33
CA GLY A 243 31.22 17.08 -16.09
C GLY A 243 29.74 16.70 -15.99
N ALA A 244 29.04 16.57 -17.12
CA ALA A 244 27.70 16.02 -17.14
C ALA A 244 27.71 14.56 -16.63
N LYS A 245 26.65 14.17 -15.91
CA LYS A 245 26.45 12.81 -15.41
C LYS A 245 25.37 12.05 -16.20
N LEU A 246 24.55 12.78 -16.95
CA LEU A 246 23.52 12.21 -17.82
C LEU A 246 23.47 12.98 -19.14
N PHE A 247 23.45 12.24 -20.25
CA PHE A 247 23.23 12.77 -21.59
C PHE A 247 21.92 12.23 -22.19
N LEU A 248 20.99 13.11 -22.55
CA LEU A 248 19.77 12.75 -23.27
C LEU A 248 19.97 12.93 -24.77
N TYR A 249 19.54 11.94 -25.57
CA TYR A 249 19.66 11.97 -27.03
C TYR A 249 18.44 11.33 -27.70
N PRO A 250 18.21 11.54 -29.00
CA PRO A 250 17.05 10.96 -29.71
C PRO A 250 17.13 9.43 -29.86
N ASP A 251 16.03 8.70 -29.64
CA ASP A 251 16.00 7.21 -29.72
C ASP A 251 16.07 6.63 -31.15
N GLU A 252 16.12 7.46 -32.19
CA GLU A 252 16.10 7.00 -33.59
C GLU A 252 17.47 6.54 -34.12
N GLU A 253 18.52 6.65 -33.31
CA GLU A 253 19.87 6.23 -33.71
C GLU A 253 20.25 4.87 -33.12
N THR A 254 20.66 3.94 -33.99
CA THR A 254 21.31 2.70 -33.57
C THR A 254 22.74 2.99 -33.14
N ILE A 255 22.89 3.42 -31.90
CA ILE A 255 24.20 3.74 -31.30
C ILE A 255 24.65 2.54 -30.46
N ASP A 256 25.92 2.18 -30.59
CA ASP A 256 26.58 1.28 -29.65
C ASP A 256 26.96 2.04 -28.37
N PHE A 257 26.29 1.70 -27.27
CA PHE A 257 26.43 2.37 -25.98
C PHE A 257 27.62 1.93 -25.16
N ASP A 258 28.29 0.83 -25.53
CA ASP A 258 29.29 0.18 -24.69
C ASP A 258 30.54 1.05 -24.47
N ASN A 259 30.73 2.08 -25.30
CA ASN A 259 31.92 2.93 -25.30
C ASN A 259 31.67 4.39 -24.88
N TRP A 260 30.48 4.72 -24.36
CA TRP A 260 30.19 6.09 -23.97
C TRP A 260 30.79 6.44 -22.59
N PRO A 261 31.46 7.59 -22.46
CA PRO A 261 32.16 7.98 -21.23
C PRO A 261 31.22 8.37 -20.08
N ILE A 262 29.95 8.67 -20.39
CA ILE A 262 28.92 9.03 -19.43
C ILE A 262 27.61 8.29 -19.74
N PRO A 263 26.78 8.01 -18.73
CA PRO A 263 25.45 7.43 -18.94
C PRO A 263 24.61 8.25 -19.93
N ALA A 264 23.97 7.55 -20.86
CA ALA A 264 23.11 8.19 -21.86
C ALA A 264 21.75 7.50 -21.99
N LEU A 265 20.70 8.31 -22.11
CA LEU A 265 19.33 7.86 -22.19
C LEU A 265 18.68 8.35 -23.50
N PRO A 266 18.13 7.42 -24.31
CA PRO A 266 17.37 7.79 -25.47
C PRO A 266 16.02 8.35 -25.04
N VAL A 267 15.56 9.35 -25.76
CA VAL A 267 14.25 9.95 -25.59
C VAL A 267 13.51 10.00 -26.92
N LYS A 268 12.22 9.64 -26.90
CA LYS A 268 11.32 9.70 -28.07
C LYS A 268 10.44 10.94 -28.07
N SER A 269 10.20 11.52 -26.90
CA SER A 269 9.27 12.62 -26.72
C SER A 269 9.78 13.62 -25.68
N LEU A 270 9.29 14.86 -25.79
CA LEU A 270 9.57 15.93 -24.84
C LEU A 270 9.12 15.53 -23.41
N SER A 271 7.98 14.86 -23.27
CA SER A 271 7.47 14.37 -21.98
C SER A 271 8.42 13.38 -21.30
N GLN A 272 9.01 12.46 -22.08
CA GLN A 272 10.00 11.51 -21.57
C GLN A 272 11.28 12.23 -21.11
N ALA A 273 11.78 13.17 -21.92
CA ALA A 273 12.96 13.96 -21.58
C ALA A 273 12.75 14.81 -20.32
N MET A 274 11.57 15.44 -20.20
CA MET A 274 11.17 16.18 -19.01
C MET A 274 11.14 15.31 -17.77
N THR A 275 10.60 14.10 -17.87
CA THR A 275 10.60 13.15 -16.74
C THR A 275 12.03 12.86 -16.28
N PHE A 276 12.96 12.58 -17.19
CA PHE A 276 14.36 12.35 -16.81
C PHE A 276 15.03 13.59 -16.21
N ALA A 277 14.74 14.79 -16.71
CA ALA A 277 15.28 16.02 -16.14
C ALA A 277 14.77 16.27 -14.73
N GLN A 278 13.48 16.03 -14.48
CA GLN A 278 12.89 16.16 -13.14
C GLN A 278 13.46 15.11 -12.19
N LEU A 279 13.67 13.87 -12.63
CA LEU A 279 14.37 12.85 -11.85
C LEU A 279 15.82 13.23 -11.52
N MET A 280 16.53 13.89 -12.45
CA MET A 280 17.86 14.45 -12.17
C MET A 280 17.81 15.57 -11.12
N ALA A 281 16.78 16.42 -11.17
CA ALA A 281 16.59 17.52 -10.24
C ALA A 281 16.36 17.03 -8.79
N LEU A 282 15.83 15.82 -8.60
CA LEU A 282 15.71 15.18 -7.28
C LEU A 282 17.06 14.80 -6.64
N GLY A 283 18.17 14.88 -7.38
CA GLY A 283 19.51 14.61 -6.84
C GLY A 283 19.76 13.13 -6.53
N LEU A 284 19.10 12.21 -7.25
CA LEU A 284 19.19 10.77 -7.00
C LEU A 284 20.63 10.24 -7.12
N PRO A 285 21.02 9.25 -6.28
CA PRO A 285 22.40 8.77 -6.21
C PRO A 285 22.84 7.96 -7.42
N THR A 286 21.91 7.34 -8.15
CA THR A 286 22.21 6.46 -9.29
C THR A 286 21.28 6.73 -10.48
N ILE A 287 21.89 7.11 -11.60
CA ILE A 287 21.19 7.45 -12.86
C ILE A 287 20.85 6.18 -13.67
N SER A 288 21.53 5.06 -13.40
CA SER A 288 21.40 3.79 -14.14
C SER A 288 19.97 3.25 -14.20
N ASN A 289 19.13 3.60 -13.23
CA ASN A 289 17.78 3.06 -13.12
C ASN A 289 16.70 4.00 -13.67
N PHE A 290 17.04 5.15 -14.25
CA PHE A 290 16.05 6.12 -14.73
C PHE A 290 15.13 5.53 -15.79
N ARG A 291 15.63 4.67 -16.68
CA ARG A 291 14.79 3.95 -17.66
C ARG A 291 13.77 3.05 -16.96
N LEU A 292 14.20 2.33 -15.92
CA LEU A 292 13.31 1.49 -15.13
C LEU A 292 12.25 2.35 -14.45
N TYR A 293 12.64 3.46 -13.81
CA TYR A 293 11.71 4.36 -13.13
C TYR A 293 10.68 4.95 -14.09
N HIS A 294 11.12 5.48 -15.24
CA HIS A 294 10.20 5.96 -16.27
C HIS A 294 9.27 4.86 -16.77
N SER A 295 9.79 3.66 -17.05
CA SER A 295 8.97 2.53 -17.52
C SER A 295 7.93 2.13 -16.48
N CYS A 296 8.31 2.09 -15.20
CA CYS A 296 7.39 1.85 -14.09
C CYS A 296 6.30 2.93 -14.08
N LEU A 297 6.65 4.21 -14.13
CA LEU A 297 5.68 5.30 -14.08
C LEU A 297 4.68 5.32 -15.25
N GLN A 298 5.01 4.67 -16.38
CA GLN A 298 4.12 4.55 -17.54
C GLN A 298 3.28 3.25 -17.54
N ASP A 299 3.71 2.22 -16.79
CA ASP A 299 3.02 0.94 -16.70
C ASP A 299 2.66 0.65 -15.23
N PRO A 300 1.37 0.78 -14.85
CA PRO A 300 0.93 0.58 -13.48
C PRO A 300 1.24 -0.82 -12.93
N GLY A 301 1.30 -1.85 -13.78
CA GLY A 301 1.66 -3.21 -13.37
C GLY A 301 3.14 -3.31 -13.05
N LEU A 302 3.99 -2.77 -13.93
CA LEU A 302 5.44 -2.73 -13.71
C LEU A 302 5.80 -1.88 -12.48
N LEU A 303 5.10 -0.75 -12.28
CA LEU A 303 5.21 0.09 -11.09
C LEU A 303 4.93 -0.69 -9.81
N LEU A 304 3.84 -1.46 -9.80
CA LEU A 304 3.46 -2.25 -8.63
C LEU A 304 4.52 -3.32 -8.31
N ASP A 305 4.99 -4.03 -9.34
CA ASP A 305 5.97 -5.11 -9.17
C ASP A 305 7.31 -4.58 -8.63
N ASN A 306 7.72 -3.38 -9.08
CA ASN A 306 8.99 -2.75 -8.73
C ASN A 306 8.87 -1.66 -7.65
N PHE A 307 7.72 -1.51 -6.99
CA PHE A 307 7.46 -0.35 -6.11
C PHE A 307 8.55 -0.15 -5.03
N HIS A 308 8.98 -1.22 -4.37
CA HIS A 308 10.07 -1.24 -3.39
C HIS A 308 11.48 -0.90 -3.92
N GLN A 309 11.70 -0.96 -5.24
CA GLN A 309 13.00 -0.67 -5.88
C GLN A 309 13.11 0.76 -6.36
N ILE A 310 11.99 1.50 -6.41
CA ILE A 310 11.94 2.88 -6.86
C ILE A 310 12.19 3.76 -5.62
N PRO A 311 13.20 4.65 -5.62
CA PRO A 311 13.47 5.52 -4.48
C PRO A 311 12.21 6.27 -4.01
N SER A 312 12.05 6.42 -2.69
CA SER A 312 10.88 7.07 -2.11
C SER A 312 10.68 8.50 -2.60
N GLU A 313 11.77 9.22 -2.88
CA GLU A 313 11.74 10.58 -3.43
C GLU A 313 11.09 10.63 -4.82
N VAL A 314 11.30 9.57 -5.63
CA VAL A 314 10.67 9.44 -6.96
C VAL A 314 9.19 9.14 -6.81
N LEU A 315 8.82 8.28 -5.86
CA LEU A 315 7.42 7.94 -5.60
C LEU A 315 6.65 9.11 -4.99
N GLU A 316 7.27 9.92 -4.12
CA GLU A 316 6.73 11.16 -3.58
C GLU A 316 6.45 12.16 -4.72
N TRP A 317 7.46 12.43 -5.54
CA TRP A 317 7.33 13.27 -6.72
C TRP A 317 6.24 12.77 -7.68
N ALA A 318 6.16 11.46 -7.91
CA ALA A 318 5.14 10.85 -8.76
C ALA A 318 3.74 10.98 -8.15
N ALA A 319 3.61 10.86 -6.82
CA ALA A 319 2.34 11.02 -6.12
C ALA A 319 1.81 12.45 -6.23
N GLU A 320 2.67 13.45 -6.03
CA GLU A 320 2.32 14.88 -6.15
C GLU A 320 1.82 15.25 -7.54
N ARG A 321 2.31 14.55 -8.58
CA ARG A 321 1.90 14.72 -9.97
C ARG A 321 0.76 13.81 -10.41
N GLY A 322 0.19 13.03 -9.49
CA GLY A 322 -0.90 12.11 -9.80
C GLY A 322 -0.49 10.90 -10.67
N MET A 323 0.80 10.67 -10.88
CA MET A 323 1.30 9.54 -11.70
C MET A 323 1.06 8.18 -11.04
N LEU A 324 0.82 8.15 -9.72
CA LEU A 324 0.44 6.92 -9.03
C LEU A 324 -1.07 6.63 -9.11
N ALA A 325 -1.89 7.56 -9.61
CA ALA A 325 -3.35 7.40 -9.69
C ALA A 325 -3.79 6.13 -10.46
N PRO A 326 -3.14 5.73 -11.58
CA PRO A 326 -3.48 4.49 -12.29
C PRO A 326 -3.37 3.19 -11.45
N LEU A 327 -2.62 3.18 -10.35
CA LEU A 327 -2.61 2.04 -9.42
C LEU A 327 -4.00 1.81 -8.78
N ARG A 328 -4.82 2.86 -8.68
CA ARG A 328 -6.22 2.74 -8.23
C ARG A 328 -7.08 1.97 -9.23
N ASP A 329 -6.77 2.08 -10.51
CA ASP A 329 -7.46 1.35 -11.58
C ASP A 329 -7.12 -0.15 -11.53
N ILE A 330 -5.87 -0.50 -11.20
CA ILE A 330 -5.49 -1.89 -10.91
C ILE A 330 -6.33 -2.46 -9.77
N ALA A 331 -6.56 -1.70 -8.70
CA ALA A 331 -7.39 -2.16 -7.60
C ALA A 331 -8.86 -2.44 -7.97
N GLN A 332 -9.31 -1.97 -9.14
CA GLN A 332 -10.66 -2.28 -9.65
C GLN A 332 -10.74 -3.68 -10.25
N LEU A 333 -9.60 -4.30 -10.61
CA LEU A 333 -9.53 -5.64 -11.19
C LEU A 333 -9.72 -6.72 -10.10
N PRO A 334 -10.35 -7.88 -10.41
CA PRO A 334 -10.65 -8.93 -9.44
C PRO A 334 -9.47 -9.36 -8.55
N ASP A 335 -8.26 -9.45 -9.12
CA ASP A 335 -7.03 -9.82 -8.40
C ASP A 335 -6.09 -8.63 -8.13
N GLY A 336 -6.39 -7.46 -8.68
CA GLY A 336 -5.46 -6.33 -8.64
C GLY A 336 -5.29 -5.74 -7.25
N PHE A 337 -6.38 -5.63 -6.48
CA PHE A 337 -6.28 -5.16 -5.09
C PHE A 337 -5.58 -6.18 -4.17
N ALA A 338 -5.71 -7.49 -4.46
CA ALA A 338 -4.99 -8.52 -3.73
C ALA A 338 -3.47 -8.39 -3.94
N LYS A 339 -3.02 -8.11 -5.17
CA LYS A 339 -1.60 -7.83 -5.46
C LYS A 339 -1.09 -6.60 -4.71
N LEU A 340 -1.86 -5.50 -4.72
CA LEU A 340 -1.54 -4.28 -3.97
C LEU A 340 -1.43 -4.55 -2.46
N SER A 341 -2.39 -5.26 -1.88
CA SER A 341 -2.40 -5.61 -0.45
C SER A 341 -1.24 -6.54 -0.07
N ALA A 342 -0.89 -7.49 -0.95
CA ALA A 342 0.28 -8.35 -0.78
C ALA A 342 1.57 -7.53 -0.83
N LYS A 343 1.71 -6.62 -1.81
CA LYS A 343 2.89 -5.76 -1.94
C LYS A 343 3.05 -4.81 -0.76
N LEU A 344 1.95 -4.34 -0.15
CA LEU A 344 2.01 -3.52 1.08
C LEU A 344 2.65 -4.25 2.26
N ASN A 345 2.53 -5.58 2.30
CA ASN A 345 3.08 -6.43 3.34
C ASN A 345 4.40 -7.10 2.93
N ASP A 346 5.00 -6.68 1.81
CA ASP A 346 6.29 -7.18 1.36
C ASP A 346 7.39 -6.79 2.36
N PRO A 347 8.20 -7.75 2.86
CA PRO A 347 9.28 -7.47 3.80
C PRO A 347 10.36 -6.54 3.25
N GLU A 348 10.47 -6.39 1.92
CA GLU A 348 11.44 -5.49 1.28
C GLU A 348 10.96 -4.02 1.24
N MET A 349 9.70 -3.75 1.56
CA MET A 349 9.15 -2.39 1.58
C MET A 349 9.64 -1.60 2.80
N THR A 350 10.24 -0.43 2.56
CA THR A 350 10.56 0.50 3.65
C THR A 350 9.29 1.20 4.17
N PRO A 351 9.32 1.76 5.39
CA PRO A 351 8.19 2.50 5.96
C PRO A 351 7.71 3.66 5.07
N GLU A 352 8.62 4.34 4.38
CA GLU A 352 8.33 5.45 3.46
C GLU A 352 7.52 4.94 2.25
N HIS A 353 7.93 3.81 1.66
CA HIS A 353 7.19 3.19 0.56
C HIS A 353 5.80 2.74 1.01
N GLN A 354 5.70 2.14 2.20
CA GLN A 354 4.40 1.73 2.75
C GLN A 354 3.49 2.95 2.93
N LYS A 355 4.01 4.06 3.46
CA LYS A 355 3.28 5.32 3.61
C LYS A 355 2.76 5.82 2.27
N LEU A 356 3.59 5.89 1.23
CA LEU A 356 3.16 6.34 -0.10
C LEU A 356 2.08 5.45 -0.69
N MET A 357 2.22 4.13 -0.59
CA MET A 357 1.22 3.21 -1.11
C MET A 357 -0.11 3.31 -0.35
N THR A 358 -0.08 3.61 0.96
CA THR A 358 -1.31 3.81 1.73
C THR A 358 -2.08 5.07 1.35
N LEU A 359 -1.41 6.10 0.81
CA LEU A 359 -2.06 7.32 0.31
C LEU A 359 -2.90 7.08 -0.95
N LEU A 360 -2.73 5.92 -1.60
CA LEU A 360 -3.51 5.57 -2.79
C LEU A 360 -5.00 5.39 -2.48
N PHE A 361 -5.39 5.02 -1.27
CA PHE A 361 -6.80 4.75 -0.94
C PHE A 361 -7.26 5.53 0.28
N SER A 362 -8.34 6.29 0.13
CA SER A 362 -9.06 6.85 1.26
C SER A 362 -9.85 5.75 2.00
N GLU A 363 -10.33 6.03 3.21
CA GLU A 363 -11.24 5.11 3.91
C GLU A 363 -12.50 4.81 3.08
N ALA A 364 -13.03 5.80 2.36
CA ALA A 364 -14.18 5.62 1.49
C ALA A 364 -13.87 4.65 0.33
N ASP A 365 -12.68 4.77 -0.28
CA ASP A 365 -12.23 3.87 -1.34
C ASP A 365 -12.09 2.44 -0.82
N LEU A 366 -11.49 2.27 0.36
CA LEU A 366 -11.34 0.96 1.02
C LEU A 366 -12.70 0.32 1.32
N MET A 367 -13.67 1.09 1.83
CA MET A 367 -15.02 0.58 2.06
C MET A 367 -15.76 0.24 0.75
N GLY A 368 -15.56 1.05 -0.29
CA GLY A 368 -16.10 0.80 -1.63
C GLY A 368 -15.47 -0.39 -2.34
N LEU A 369 -14.22 -0.75 -2.03
CA LEU A 369 -13.58 -1.99 -2.47
C LEU A 369 -14.10 -3.18 -1.66
N ALA A 370 -14.17 -3.03 -0.33
CA ALA A 370 -14.65 -4.08 0.55
C ALA A 370 -16.02 -4.58 0.12
N SER A 371 -16.98 -3.67 -0.13
CA SER A 371 -18.37 -3.99 -0.51
C SER A 371 -18.55 -4.83 -1.79
N ARG A 372 -17.51 -4.97 -2.62
CA ARG A 372 -17.59 -5.66 -3.92
C ARG A 372 -17.56 -7.17 -3.82
N SER A 373 -16.76 -7.72 -2.89
CA SER A 373 -16.60 -9.16 -2.72
C SER A 373 -15.94 -9.51 -1.38
N SER A 374 -16.12 -10.75 -0.94
CA SER A 374 -15.48 -11.27 0.26
C SER A 374 -13.94 -11.26 0.17
N GLN A 375 -13.37 -11.53 -1.00
CA GLN A 375 -11.92 -11.45 -1.23
C GLN A 375 -11.41 -10.01 -1.05
N HIS A 376 -12.08 -9.02 -1.64
CA HIS A 376 -11.70 -7.62 -1.48
C HIS A 376 -11.82 -7.16 -0.03
N ALA A 377 -12.88 -7.55 0.68
CA ALA A 377 -13.03 -7.23 2.10
C ALA A 377 -11.91 -7.81 2.97
N LEU A 378 -11.48 -9.05 2.69
CA LEU A 378 -10.34 -9.65 3.37
C LEU A 378 -9.06 -8.85 3.10
N MET A 379 -8.81 -8.48 1.84
CA MET A 379 -7.65 -7.67 1.47
C MET A 379 -7.68 -6.28 2.09
N VAL A 380 -8.86 -5.66 2.21
CA VAL A 380 -9.05 -4.36 2.88
C VAL A 380 -8.77 -4.51 4.37
N SER A 381 -9.26 -5.56 5.01
CA SER A 381 -8.92 -5.82 6.42
C SER A 381 -7.42 -6.02 6.62
N ASN A 382 -6.72 -6.71 5.71
CA ASN A 382 -5.27 -6.87 5.78
C ASN A 382 -4.55 -5.53 5.59
N TRP A 383 -5.01 -4.71 4.65
CA TRP A 383 -4.53 -3.34 4.45
C TRP A 383 -4.66 -2.48 5.72
N CYS A 384 -5.83 -2.51 6.38
CA CYS A 384 -6.06 -1.82 7.64
C CYS A 384 -5.14 -2.33 8.77
N ARG A 385 -4.80 -3.62 8.80
CA ARG A 385 -3.84 -4.16 9.77
C ARG A 385 -2.42 -3.63 9.53
N THR A 386 -2.02 -3.45 8.28
CA THR A 386 -0.73 -2.79 7.96
C THR A 386 -0.74 -1.35 8.45
N LEU A 387 -1.84 -0.61 8.25
CA LEU A 387 -2.02 0.75 8.79
C LEU A 387 -1.95 0.80 10.32
N VAL A 388 -2.50 -0.20 11.02
CA VAL A 388 -2.33 -0.34 12.47
C VAL A 388 -0.86 -0.54 12.85
N SER A 389 -0.12 -1.40 12.13
CA SER A 389 1.31 -1.63 12.38
C SER A 389 2.11 -0.33 12.25
N MET A 390 1.89 0.40 11.15
CA MET A 390 2.55 1.68 10.88
C MET A 390 2.22 2.73 11.95
N ALA A 391 0.95 2.89 12.30
CA ALA A 391 0.52 3.81 13.36
C ALA A 391 1.14 3.46 14.72
N ARG A 392 1.42 2.17 14.97
CA ARG A 392 2.09 1.69 16.18
C ARG A 392 3.57 2.05 16.19
N GLN A 393 4.26 1.97 15.05
CA GLN A 393 5.64 2.44 14.89
C GLN A 393 5.74 3.95 15.12
N GLU A 394 4.78 4.73 14.59
CA GLU A 394 4.69 6.18 14.78
C GLU A 394 4.12 6.62 16.15
N ARG A 395 3.75 5.68 17.01
CA ARG A 395 3.14 5.91 18.34
C ARG A 395 1.83 6.72 18.31
N GLN A 396 1.03 6.58 17.25
CA GLN A 396 -0.25 7.29 17.06
C GLN A 396 -1.44 6.47 17.56
N LEU A 397 -1.70 6.48 18.88
CA LEU A 397 -2.74 5.65 19.54
C LEU A 397 -4.15 5.80 18.94
N HIS A 398 -4.54 7.01 18.54
CA HIS A 398 -5.87 7.26 17.96
C HIS A 398 -6.05 6.55 16.61
N ARG A 399 -5.00 6.54 15.77
CA ARG A 399 -4.99 5.85 14.48
C ARG A 399 -4.96 4.33 14.61
N ILE A 400 -4.27 3.81 15.62
CA ILE A 400 -4.29 2.38 15.94
C ILE A 400 -5.73 1.91 16.18
N ARG A 401 -6.48 2.63 17.03
CA ARG A 401 -7.88 2.28 17.33
C ARG A 401 -8.76 2.41 16.09
N HIS A 402 -8.67 3.54 15.38
CA HIS A 402 -9.44 3.80 14.17
C HIS A 402 -9.31 2.69 13.13
N TRP A 403 -8.08 2.33 12.76
CA TRP A 403 -7.83 1.32 11.73
C TRP A 403 -8.14 -0.11 12.20
N ASP A 404 -7.96 -0.43 13.48
CA ASP A 404 -8.34 -1.72 14.06
C ASP A 404 -9.86 -1.90 14.08
N ASP A 405 -10.60 -0.85 14.46
CA ASP A 405 -12.06 -0.86 14.42
C ASP A 405 -12.60 -0.97 12.99
N LEU A 406 -11.97 -0.27 12.02
CA LEU A 406 -12.31 -0.41 10.61
C LEU A 406 -12.08 -1.84 10.10
N ALA A 407 -10.93 -2.43 10.40
CA ALA A 407 -10.61 -3.81 10.01
C ALA A 407 -11.64 -4.80 10.57
N LYS A 408 -12.00 -4.66 11.85
CA LYS A 408 -13.03 -5.48 12.50
C LYS A 408 -14.41 -5.25 11.87
N ARG A 409 -14.77 -4.00 11.57
CA ARG A 409 -16.05 -3.64 10.95
C ARG A 409 -16.19 -4.27 9.57
N VAL A 410 -15.16 -4.17 8.73
CA VAL A 410 -15.12 -4.81 7.41
C VAL A 410 -15.29 -6.32 7.57
N LEU A 411 -14.51 -6.99 8.42
CA LEU A 411 -14.65 -8.44 8.62
C LEU A 411 -16.01 -8.88 9.20
N ARG A 412 -16.64 -8.07 10.06
CA ARG A 412 -17.98 -8.35 10.61
C ARG A 412 -19.07 -8.22 9.54
N GLN A 413 -19.01 -7.18 8.72
CA GLN A 413 -19.92 -7.00 7.57
C GLN A 413 -19.79 -8.15 6.55
N PHE A 414 -18.60 -8.76 6.47
CA PHE A 414 -18.30 -9.89 5.61
C PHE A 414 -18.36 -11.26 6.30
N GLY A 415 -18.99 -11.38 7.46
CA GLY A 415 -19.14 -12.65 8.18
C GLY A 415 -19.98 -13.69 7.43
N ASN A 416 -19.46 -14.24 6.33
CA ASN A 416 -19.82 -15.48 5.63
C ASN A 416 -18.53 -15.99 4.93
N LYS A 417 -17.65 -16.62 5.73
CA LYS A 417 -16.22 -16.91 5.47
C LYS A 417 -15.95 -18.32 4.88
N LEU A 418 -16.57 -18.70 3.77
CA LEU A 418 -16.42 -20.06 3.22
C LEU A 418 -16.28 -20.03 1.69
N TYR A 419 -15.48 -20.94 1.13
CA TYR A 419 -15.60 -21.31 -0.28
C TYR A 419 -16.60 -22.46 -0.38
N VAL A 420 -17.85 -22.16 -0.74
CA VAL A 420 -18.93 -23.15 -0.83
C VAL A 420 -18.95 -23.75 -2.23
N PHE A 421 -18.92 -25.08 -2.33
CA PHE A 421 -19.12 -25.79 -3.60
C PHE A 421 -20.61 -25.79 -3.91
N TYR A 422 -21.09 -24.87 -4.72
CA TYR A 422 -22.50 -24.85 -5.09
C TYR A 422 -22.88 -26.11 -5.89
N ARG A 423 -24.14 -26.55 -5.77
CA ARG A 423 -24.68 -27.71 -6.50
C ARG A 423 -24.91 -27.38 -8.00
N THR A 424 -23.85 -27.02 -8.71
CA THR A 424 -23.84 -26.73 -10.15
C THR A 424 -23.61 -28.01 -10.97
N GLU A 425 -23.70 -27.92 -12.30
CA GLU A 425 -23.39 -29.03 -13.20
C GLU A 425 -21.95 -29.55 -13.01
N GLU A 426 -21.01 -28.64 -12.80
CA GLU A 426 -19.59 -28.90 -12.54
C GLU A 426 -19.37 -29.83 -11.33
N PHE A 427 -20.09 -29.59 -10.23
CA PHE A 427 -19.98 -30.40 -8.99
C PHE A 427 -21.05 -31.48 -8.87
N SER A 428 -21.86 -31.71 -9.90
CA SER A 428 -22.99 -32.66 -9.85
C SER A 428 -22.55 -34.12 -9.58
N HIS A 429 -21.36 -34.50 -10.03
CA HIS A 429 -20.78 -35.82 -9.75
C HIS A 429 -20.40 -35.98 -8.28
N CYS A 430 -19.72 -35.00 -7.70
CA CYS A 430 -19.35 -34.95 -6.28
C CYS A 430 -20.58 -35.12 -5.38
N TYR A 431 -21.59 -34.28 -5.57
CA TYR A 431 -22.81 -34.33 -4.77
C TYR A 431 -23.62 -35.61 -4.96
N ARG A 432 -23.67 -36.19 -6.17
CA ARG A 432 -24.38 -37.46 -6.40
C ARG A 432 -23.79 -38.59 -5.55
N LYS A 433 -22.47 -38.69 -5.53
CA LYS A 433 -21.75 -39.71 -4.76
C LYS A 433 -21.89 -39.48 -3.26
N PHE A 434 -21.69 -38.24 -2.82
CA PHE A 434 -21.88 -37.83 -1.43
C PHE A 434 -23.31 -38.15 -0.94
N ASP A 435 -24.33 -37.69 -1.66
CA ASP A 435 -25.74 -37.90 -1.28
C ASP A 435 -26.11 -39.38 -1.25
N GLU A 436 -25.56 -40.22 -2.15
CA GLU A 436 -25.81 -41.66 -2.14
C GLU A 436 -25.23 -42.34 -0.88
N ALA A 437 -24.00 -42.00 -0.51
CA ALA A 437 -23.39 -42.49 0.72
C ALA A 437 -24.14 -41.98 1.96
N PHE A 438 -24.52 -40.70 1.96
CA PHE A 438 -25.26 -40.05 3.03
C PHE A 438 -26.62 -40.72 3.25
N ARG A 439 -27.42 -40.94 2.18
CA ARG A 439 -28.70 -41.67 2.26
C ARG A 439 -28.54 -43.07 2.82
N ARG A 440 -27.53 -43.81 2.37
CA ARG A 440 -27.24 -45.18 2.86
C ARG A 440 -26.89 -45.19 4.35
N CYS A 441 -26.18 -44.18 4.83
CA CYS A 441 -25.88 -44.02 6.25
C CYS A 441 -27.14 -43.67 7.05
N LEU A 442 -27.88 -42.66 6.59
CA LEU A 442 -29.10 -42.19 7.25
C LEU A 442 -30.15 -43.29 7.39
N ALA A 443 -30.31 -44.16 6.39
CA ALA A 443 -31.25 -45.29 6.42
C ALA A 443 -30.91 -46.36 7.49
N LYS A 444 -29.68 -46.38 8.01
CA LYS A 444 -29.26 -47.30 9.08
C LYS A 444 -29.49 -46.71 10.48
N MET A 445 -29.74 -45.41 10.58
CA MET A 445 -30.01 -44.76 11.87
C MET A 445 -31.40 -45.14 12.39
N PRO A 446 -31.60 -45.19 13.73
CA PRO A 446 -32.92 -45.38 14.31
C PRO A 446 -33.92 -44.32 13.83
N ALA A 447 -35.17 -44.72 13.62
CA ALA A 447 -36.23 -43.79 13.24
C ALA A 447 -36.53 -42.82 14.38
N CYS A 448 -36.25 -41.54 14.18
CA CYS A 448 -36.55 -40.46 15.12
C CYS A 448 -36.92 -39.17 14.37
N PRO A 449 -37.55 -38.18 15.03
CA PRO A 449 -37.91 -36.91 14.40
C PRO A 449 -36.73 -36.23 13.70
N THR A 450 -35.54 -36.24 14.32
CA THR A 450 -34.33 -35.65 13.74
C THR A 450 -33.91 -36.33 12.44
N GLN A 451 -33.93 -37.66 12.37
CA GLN A 451 -33.62 -38.39 11.14
C GLN A 451 -34.52 -37.94 9.98
N ALA A 452 -35.81 -37.73 10.24
CA ALA A 452 -36.76 -37.25 9.24
C ALA A 452 -36.44 -35.82 8.78
N VAL A 453 -36.01 -34.93 9.67
CA VAL A 453 -35.61 -33.55 9.31
C VAL A 453 -34.32 -33.54 8.49
N ILE A 454 -33.33 -34.37 8.84
CA ILE A 454 -32.10 -34.53 8.06
C ILE A 454 -32.42 -35.06 6.65
N ALA A 455 -33.31 -36.05 6.55
CA ALA A 455 -33.77 -36.58 5.26
C ALA A 455 -34.41 -35.48 4.40
N ARG A 456 -35.30 -34.67 4.99
CA ARG A 456 -35.93 -33.52 4.31
C ARG A 456 -34.90 -32.49 3.84
N ALA A 457 -33.90 -32.16 4.65
CA ALA A 457 -32.83 -31.23 4.26
C ALA A 457 -32.02 -31.75 3.05
N LEU A 458 -31.75 -33.06 3.01
CA LEU A 458 -31.05 -33.70 1.91
C LEU A 458 -31.91 -33.78 0.64
N GLU A 459 -33.19 -34.12 0.77
CA GLU A 459 -34.15 -34.15 -0.35
C GLU A 459 -34.36 -32.77 -0.97
N ALA A 460 -34.38 -31.73 -0.14
CA ALA A 460 -34.42 -30.33 -0.56
C ALA A 460 -33.06 -29.80 -1.07
N GLN A 461 -32.02 -30.64 -1.13
CA GLN A 461 -30.67 -30.30 -1.60
C GLN A 461 -30.00 -29.13 -0.85
N LEU A 462 -30.29 -28.99 0.45
CA LEU A 462 -29.79 -27.88 1.27
C LEU A 462 -28.44 -28.17 1.93
N ILE A 463 -27.89 -29.38 1.76
CA ILE A 463 -26.60 -29.76 2.32
C ILE A 463 -25.50 -29.46 1.31
N TYR A 464 -24.60 -28.55 1.68
CA TYR A 464 -23.46 -28.10 0.88
C TYR A 464 -22.15 -28.54 1.51
N ILE A 465 -21.09 -28.54 0.72
CA ILE A 465 -19.71 -28.74 1.15
C ILE A 465 -18.98 -27.40 1.00
N HIS A 466 -18.07 -27.08 1.92
CA HIS A 466 -17.19 -25.92 1.79
C HIS A 466 -15.74 -26.25 2.17
N LEU A 467 -14.82 -25.47 1.62
CA LEU A 467 -13.46 -25.37 2.13
C LEU A 467 -13.34 -24.16 3.07
N PRO A 468 -12.78 -24.34 4.27
CA PRO A 468 -12.46 -23.22 5.14
C PRO A 468 -11.32 -22.41 4.51
N ILE A 469 -11.48 -21.08 4.47
CA ILE A 469 -10.44 -20.17 3.94
C ILE A 469 -9.28 -20.03 4.95
N MET A 470 -9.54 -20.26 6.24
CA MET A 470 -8.55 -20.22 7.31
C MET A 470 -8.27 -21.62 7.85
N ARG A 471 -6.98 -21.96 8.07
CA ARG A 471 -6.56 -23.28 8.57
C ARG A 471 -7.12 -23.63 9.97
N ASP A 472 -7.60 -22.63 10.71
CA ASP A 472 -8.12 -22.81 12.07
C ASP A 472 -9.66 -22.79 12.16
N ASP A 473 -10.38 -22.73 11.03
CA ASP A 473 -11.84 -22.85 11.05
C ASP A 473 -12.22 -24.32 11.22
N ASN A 474 -12.43 -24.70 12.47
CA ASN A 474 -12.73 -26.06 12.89
C ASN A 474 -14.23 -26.34 13.04
N ILE A 475 -15.10 -25.42 12.60
CA ILE A 475 -16.55 -25.61 12.67
C ILE A 475 -16.97 -26.59 11.58
N SER A 476 -17.47 -27.75 12.00
CA SER A 476 -17.87 -28.86 11.15
C SER A 476 -19.09 -28.58 10.27
N ALA A 477 -20.07 -27.83 10.78
CA ALA A 477 -21.26 -27.44 10.02
C ALA A 477 -21.68 -25.99 10.30
N ARG A 478 -22.11 -25.28 9.26
CA ARG A 478 -22.62 -23.91 9.33
C ARG A 478 -24.01 -23.85 8.71
N VAL A 479 -24.93 -23.12 9.35
CA VAL A 479 -26.31 -22.96 8.89
C VAL A 479 -26.50 -21.55 8.35
N PHE A 480 -27.19 -21.46 7.23
CA PHE A 480 -27.59 -20.21 6.59
C PHE A 480 -29.11 -20.08 6.66
N PHE A 481 -29.56 -18.86 6.98
CA PHE A 481 -30.96 -18.53 7.14
C PHE A 481 -31.40 -17.53 6.06
N SER A 482 -32.67 -17.62 5.66
CA SER A 482 -33.38 -16.53 4.98
C SER A 482 -33.77 -15.43 5.96
N GLU A 483 -34.29 -14.31 5.46
CA GLU A 483 -34.88 -13.25 6.30
C GLU A 483 -36.10 -13.70 7.13
N GLU A 484 -36.78 -14.78 6.72
CA GLU A 484 -37.91 -15.38 7.45
C GLU A 484 -37.49 -16.53 8.39
N ASP A 485 -36.23 -16.54 8.84
CA ASP A 485 -35.67 -17.57 9.74
C ASP A 485 -35.76 -19.03 9.22
N ARG A 486 -35.97 -19.21 7.92
CA ARG A 486 -35.93 -20.54 7.28
C ARG A 486 -34.50 -20.95 6.99
N VAL A 487 -34.20 -22.24 7.17
CA VAL A 487 -32.89 -22.79 6.81
C VAL A 487 -32.80 -22.92 5.29
N VAL A 488 -31.86 -22.22 4.66
CA VAL A 488 -31.63 -22.22 3.20
C VAL A 488 -30.39 -23.02 2.79
N ALA A 489 -29.46 -23.24 3.73
CA ALA A 489 -28.31 -24.10 3.49
C ALA A 489 -27.70 -24.59 4.82
N ILE A 490 -27.12 -25.78 4.78
CA ILE A 490 -26.26 -26.35 5.81
C ILE A 490 -24.94 -26.72 5.12
N SER A 491 -23.89 -25.95 5.37
CA SER A 491 -22.58 -26.14 4.73
C SER A 491 -21.62 -26.88 5.64
N LEU A 492 -21.05 -27.96 5.11
CA LEU A 492 -20.19 -28.92 5.79
C LEU A 492 -18.72 -28.64 5.48
N ASN A 493 -17.89 -28.58 6.51
CA ASN A 493 -16.47 -28.28 6.38
C ASN A 493 -15.71 -29.51 5.86
N ALA A 494 -15.28 -29.45 4.61
CA ALA A 494 -14.65 -30.57 3.92
C ALA A 494 -13.36 -31.04 4.62
N VAL A 495 -12.57 -30.10 5.16
CA VAL A 495 -11.30 -30.41 5.84
C VAL A 495 -11.56 -31.11 7.17
N THR A 496 -12.44 -30.56 8.01
CA THR A 496 -12.78 -31.14 9.32
C THR A 496 -13.43 -32.51 9.20
N LEU A 497 -14.24 -32.71 8.16
CA LEU A 497 -15.03 -33.93 7.94
C LEU A 497 -14.31 -34.97 7.09
N GLY A 498 -13.11 -34.67 6.59
CA GLY A 498 -12.41 -35.52 5.64
C GLY A 498 -13.24 -35.81 4.38
N ILE A 499 -13.97 -34.80 3.88
CA ILE A 499 -14.69 -34.87 2.60
C ILE A 499 -13.74 -34.39 1.51
N ASP A 500 -13.52 -35.21 0.50
CA ASP A 500 -12.86 -34.80 -0.73
C ASP A 500 -13.83 -33.95 -1.57
N PRO A 501 -13.57 -32.65 -1.77
CA PRO A 501 -14.48 -31.77 -2.50
C PRO A 501 -14.59 -32.09 -4.00
N GLU A 502 -13.63 -32.80 -4.59
CA GLU A 502 -13.65 -33.17 -6.01
C GLU A 502 -14.52 -34.41 -6.23
N THR A 503 -14.40 -35.41 -5.35
CA THR A 503 -15.06 -36.70 -5.53
C THR A 503 -16.35 -36.85 -4.72
N GLY A 504 -16.51 -36.09 -3.63
CA GLY A 504 -17.60 -36.22 -2.67
C GLY A 504 -17.46 -37.43 -1.73
N GLU A 505 -16.31 -38.11 -1.73
CA GLU A 505 -16.02 -39.17 -0.75
C GLU A 505 -15.70 -38.58 0.62
N ALA A 506 -16.35 -39.08 1.66
CA ALA A 506 -16.04 -38.75 3.05
C ALA A 506 -15.31 -39.91 3.71
N GLN A 507 -14.25 -39.63 4.48
CA GLN A 507 -13.55 -40.64 5.28
C GLN A 507 -14.50 -41.37 6.24
N ASN A 508 -15.41 -40.62 6.87
CA ASN A 508 -16.48 -41.15 7.69
C ASN A 508 -17.81 -40.43 7.38
N ILE A 509 -18.66 -41.08 6.59
CA ILE A 509 -19.96 -40.49 6.22
C ILE A 509 -20.90 -40.33 7.42
N ALA A 510 -20.78 -41.15 8.46
CA ALA A 510 -21.59 -41.00 9.67
C ALA A 510 -21.30 -39.67 10.37
N ASP A 511 -20.05 -39.23 10.33
CA ASP A 511 -19.67 -37.95 10.88
C ASP A 511 -20.37 -36.81 10.11
N CYS A 512 -20.40 -36.86 8.78
CA CYS A 512 -21.14 -35.87 7.99
C CYS A 512 -22.64 -35.78 8.39
N VAL A 513 -23.28 -36.91 8.70
CA VAL A 513 -24.68 -36.94 9.18
C VAL A 513 -24.81 -36.27 10.55
N HIS A 514 -23.90 -36.55 11.49
CA HIS A 514 -23.91 -35.91 12.80
C HIS A 514 -23.58 -34.41 12.72
N ALA A 515 -22.74 -33.97 11.80
CA ALA A 515 -22.50 -32.55 11.56
C ALA A 515 -23.76 -31.83 11.05
N VAL A 516 -24.55 -32.46 10.18
CA VAL A 516 -25.86 -31.91 9.78
C VAL A 516 -26.81 -31.85 10.97
N HIS A 517 -26.83 -32.88 11.82
CA HIS A 517 -27.60 -32.86 13.07
C HIS A 517 -27.15 -31.71 13.99
N LEU A 518 -25.84 -31.49 14.16
CA LEU A 518 -25.28 -30.34 14.88
C LEU A 518 -25.79 -29.02 14.29
N GLY A 519 -25.71 -28.87 12.96
CA GLY A 519 -26.26 -27.71 12.26
C GLY A 519 -27.73 -27.48 12.60
N LEU A 520 -28.57 -28.51 12.54
CA LEU A 520 -30.00 -28.39 12.86
C LEU A 520 -30.28 -28.06 14.33
N ILE A 521 -29.50 -28.61 15.28
CA ILE A 521 -29.57 -28.23 16.70
C ILE A 521 -29.28 -26.73 16.85
N ARG A 522 -28.22 -26.25 16.18
CA ARG A 522 -27.85 -24.83 16.19
C ARG A 522 -28.91 -23.96 15.51
N ALA A 523 -29.52 -24.45 14.44
CA ALA A 523 -30.63 -23.78 13.78
C ALA A 523 -31.84 -23.63 14.71
N ALA A 524 -32.23 -24.71 15.39
CA ALA A 524 -33.28 -24.64 16.39
C ALA A 524 -32.93 -23.64 17.49
N CYS A 525 -31.70 -23.66 18.02
CA CYS A 525 -31.25 -22.70 19.03
C CYS A 525 -31.45 -21.24 18.63
N LEU A 526 -31.14 -20.91 17.37
CA LEU A 526 -31.20 -19.55 16.87
C LEU A 526 -32.65 -19.13 16.58
N ILE A 527 -33.43 -19.99 15.92
CA ILE A 527 -34.83 -19.73 15.56
C ILE A 527 -35.70 -19.62 16.82
N TYR A 528 -35.49 -20.50 17.81
CA TYR A 528 -36.30 -20.60 19.03
C TYR A 528 -35.56 -20.13 20.27
N ARG A 529 -34.69 -19.12 20.11
CA ARG A 529 -33.78 -18.65 21.16
C ARG A 529 -34.51 -18.25 22.43
N GLU A 530 -35.59 -17.48 22.30
CA GLU A 530 -36.35 -16.98 23.46
C GLU A 530 -37.00 -18.13 24.23
N GLN A 531 -37.55 -19.12 23.54
CA GLN A 531 -38.18 -20.29 24.14
C GLN A 531 -37.14 -21.13 24.88
N PHE A 532 -35.96 -21.33 24.29
CA PHE A 532 -34.88 -22.05 24.95
C PHE A 532 -34.35 -21.33 26.19
N LEU A 533 -34.16 -20.01 26.12
CA LEU A 533 -33.72 -19.22 27.28
C LEU A 533 -34.78 -19.18 28.39
N ALA A 534 -36.07 -19.24 28.04
CA ALA A 534 -37.17 -19.29 28.98
C ALA A 534 -37.39 -20.68 29.62
N ASP A 535 -36.91 -21.76 29.00
CA ASP A 535 -37.04 -23.12 29.52
C ASP A 535 -36.05 -23.39 30.66
N GLN A 536 -36.50 -23.13 31.89
CA GLN A 536 -35.68 -23.31 33.08
C GLN A 536 -35.17 -24.75 33.24
N GLN A 537 -35.94 -25.76 32.84
CA GLN A 537 -35.53 -27.16 32.96
C GLN A 537 -34.36 -27.44 32.01
N LEU A 538 -34.45 -27.00 30.75
CA LEU A 538 -33.37 -27.15 29.78
C LEU A 538 -32.09 -26.45 30.24
N GLN A 539 -32.19 -25.18 30.68
CA GLN A 539 -31.04 -24.41 31.14
C GLN A 539 -30.35 -25.09 32.32
N MET A 540 -31.12 -25.72 33.21
CA MET A 540 -30.56 -26.45 34.34
C MET A 540 -29.83 -27.73 33.94
N LEU A 541 -30.38 -28.49 33.01
CA LEU A 541 -29.73 -29.68 32.50
C LEU A 541 -28.44 -29.34 31.74
N LEU A 542 -28.45 -28.29 30.90
CA LEU A 542 -27.26 -27.81 30.18
C LEU A 542 -26.19 -27.26 31.13
N CYS A 543 -26.60 -26.54 32.18
CA CYS A 543 -25.68 -26.09 33.22
C CYS A 543 -25.07 -27.27 33.99
N CYS A 544 -25.85 -28.31 34.35
CA CYS A 544 -25.26 -29.50 34.99
C CYS A 544 -24.27 -30.20 34.03
N TYR A 545 -24.63 -30.32 32.75
CA TYR A 545 -23.72 -30.89 31.75
C TYR A 545 -22.41 -30.10 31.65
N PHE A 546 -22.49 -28.77 31.58
CA PHE A 546 -21.32 -27.89 31.55
C PHE A 546 -20.42 -28.09 32.78
N TYR A 547 -21.01 -28.12 33.98
CA TYR A 547 -20.27 -28.42 35.21
C TYR A 547 -19.56 -29.78 35.15
N LEU A 548 -20.27 -30.84 34.75
CA LEU A 548 -19.69 -32.19 34.65
C LEU A 548 -18.55 -32.25 33.63
N LEU A 549 -18.69 -31.53 32.52
CA LEU A 549 -17.64 -31.41 31.50
C LEU A 549 -16.38 -30.77 32.09
N ILE A 550 -16.51 -29.65 32.79
CA ILE A 550 -15.36 -28.96 33.40
C ILE A 550 -14.74 -29.82 34.51
N ARG A 551 -15.56 -30.43 35.37
CA ARG A 551 -15.10 -31.32 36.45
C ARG A 551 -14.23 -32.45 35.91
N GLU A 552 -14.69 -33.11 34.86
CA GLU A 552 -13.99 -34.26 34.29
C GLU A 552 -12.69 -33.85 33.56
N VAL A 553 -12.63 -32.64 32.96
CA VAL A 553 -11.35 -32.07 32.45
C VAL A 553 -10.32 -31.89 33.59
N MET A 554 -10.79 -31.73 34.82
CA MET A 554 -9.96 -31.48 36.00
C MET A 554 -9.57 -32.74 36.79
N ALA A 555 -10.33 -33.84 36.70
CA ALA A 555 -10.28 -34.98 37.63
C ALA A 555 -9.00 -35.85 37.65
N GLU A 556 -8.05 -35.68 36.72
CA GLU A 556 -6.86 -36.56 36.64
C GLU A 556 -5.63 -36.13 37.46
N ASP A 557 -5.62 -34.93 38.08
CA ASP A 557 -4.56 -34.57 39.04
C ASP A 557 -5.00 -34.92 40.47
N SER A 558 -4.12 -35.56 41.24
CA SER A 558 -4.33 -35.85 42.67
C SER A 558 -4.54 -34.60 43.54
N ASP A 559 -4.21 -33.43 43.00
CA ASP A 559 -4.32 -32.12 43.66
C ASP A 559 -5.51 -31.28 43.14
N GLY A 560 -6.35 -31.85 42.26
CA GLY A 560 -7.56 -31.19 41.78
C GLY A 560 -8.65 -31.08 42.86
N PRO A 561 -9.59 -30.13 42.73
CA PRO A 561 -10.72 -30.03 43.64
C PRO A 561 -11.53 -31.34 43.64
N GLY A 562 -12.07 -31.69 44.80
CA GLY A 562 -12.87 -32.90 44.98
C GLY A 562 -14.09 -32.93 44.05
N PRO A 563 -14.66 -34.12 43.79
CA PRO A 563 -15.79 -34.31 42.86
C PRO A 563 -17.04 -33.49 43.21
N ASP A 564 -17.12 -33.00 44.44
CA ASP A 564 -18.27 -32.28 45.02
C ASP A 564 -17.90 -30.85 45.46
N ASP A 565 -16.89 -30.22 44.85
CA ASP A 565 -16.47 -28.84 45.20
C ASP A 565 -17.59 -27.81 44.88
N PRO A 566 -18.21 -27.19 45.92
CA PRO A 566 -19.26 -26.19 45.74
C PRO A 566 -18.77 -24.96 44.99
N ALA A 567 -17.48 -24.61 45.10
CA ALA A 567 -16.90 -23.46 44.42
C ALA A 567 -16.84 -23.67 42.90
N LEU A 568 -16.50 -24.89 42.44
CA LEU A 568 -16.50 -25.25 41.03
C LEU A 568 -17.91 -25.19 40.45
N ALA A 569 -18.88 -25.81 41.14
CA ALA A 569 -20.28 -25.81 40.74
C ALA A 569 -20.85 -24.40 40.62
N THR A 570 -20.64 -23.58 41.65
CA THR A 570 -21.06 -22.19 41.73
C THR A 570 -20.46 -21.35 40.59
N THR A 571 -19.15 -21.49 40.35
CA THR A 571 -18.47 -20.73 39.30
C THR A 571 -18.94 -21.14 37.90
N CYS A 572 -19.14 -22.44 37.66
CA CYS A 572 -19.65 -22.93 36.37
C CYS A 572 -21.07 -22.44 36.12
N ALA A 573 -21.95 -22.47 37.14
CA ALA A 573 -23.31 -21.98 37.03
C ALA A 573 -23.35 -20.47 36.76
N TYR A 574 -22.50 -19.70 37.44
CA TYR A 574 -22.40 -18.26 37.21
C TYR A 574 -21.86 -17.93 35.82
N TYR A 575 -20.79 -18.60 35.38
CA TYR A 575 -20.26 -18.44 34.02
C TYR A 575 -21.29 -18.82 32.96
N TYR A 576 -22.02 -19.92 33.16
CA TYR A 576 -23.09 -20.38 32.28
C TYR A 576 -24.18 -19.31 32.12
N ALA A 577 -24.69 -18.79 33.23
CA ALA A 577 -25.72 -17.75 33.24
C ALA A 577 -25.22 -16.45 32.57
N LEU A 578 -23.99 -16.02 32.87
CA LEU A 578 -23.42 -14.80 32.30
C LEU A 578 -23.13 -14.95 30.79
N ARG A 579 -22.49 -16.05 30.37
CA ARG A 579 -21.91 -16.18 29.02
C ARG A 579 -22.75 -16.99 28.06
N LEU A 580 -23.36 -18.09 28.50
CA LEU A 580 -24.15 -18.95 27.62
C LEU A 580 -25.60 -18.48 27.53
N MET A 581 -26.18 -18.02 28.64
CA MET A 581 -27.53 -17.44 28.63
C MET A 581 -27.52 -15.95 28.25
N GLY A 582 -26.40 -15.26 28.46
CA GLY A 582 -26.27 -13.82 28.18
C GLY A 582 -27.01 -12.94 29.19
N LEU A 583 -27.12 -13.39 30.45
CA LEU A 583 -27.72 -12.60 31.52
C LEU A 583 -26.74 -11.54 32.03
N GLU A 584 -27.25 -10.39 32.47
CA GLU A 584 -26.44 -9.39 33.16
C GLU A 584 -25.91 -9.93 34.50
N ALA A 585 -24.78 -9.41 34.99
CA ALA A 585 -24.12 -9.94 36.20
C ALA A 585 -25.05 -10.11 37.43
N ALA A 586 -25.96 -9.15 37.64
CA ALA A 586 -26.95 -9.23 38.72
C ALA A 586 -28.01 -10.32 38.49
N GLN A 587 -28.49 -10.45 37.26
CA GLN A 587 -29.47 -11.48 36.88
C GLN A 587 -28.85 -12.88 36.91
N ALA A 588 -27.60 -13.02 36.47
CA ALA A 588 -26.84 -14.26 36.54
C ALA A 588 -26.67 -14.71 38.00
N ARG A 589 -26.33 -13.78 38.90
CA ARG A 589 -26.24 -14.06 40.34
C ARG A 589 -27.58 -14.51 40.90
N ASP A 590 -28.65 -13.77 40.63
CA ASP A 590 -29.97 -14.07 41.16
C ASP A 590 -30.49 -15.41 40.59
N TRP A 591 -30.18 -15.75 39.34
CA TRP A 591 -30.49 -17.05 38.74
C TRP A 591 -29.75 -18.21 39.44
N VAL A 592 -28.46 -18.06 39.72
CA VAL A 592 -27.69 -19.07 40.46
C VAL A 592 -28.27 -19.28 41.87
N LEU A 593 -28.67 -18.20 42.56
CA LEU A 593 -29.25 -18.28 43.91
C LEU A 593 -30.69 -18.82 43.94
N ALA A 594 -31.46 -18.61 42.87
CA ALA A 594 -32.85 -19.04 42.77
C ALA A 594 -33.02 -20.45 42.19
N SER A 595 -31.98 -21.02 41.60
CA SER A 595 -32.04 -22.31 40.92
C SER A 595 -32.35 -23.45 41.91
N PRO A 596 -33.51 -24.12 41.80
CA PRO A 596 -33.90 -25.18 42.71
C PRO A 596 -32.95 -26.38 42.57
N HIS A 597 -32.28 -26.72 43.67
CA HIS A 597 -31.30 -27.78 43.72
C HIS A 597 -31.95 -29.16 43.47
N GLY A 598 -31.57 -29.82 42.37
CA GLY A 598 -31.91 -31.20 42.08
C GLY A 598 -32.76 -31.37 40.82
N VAL A 599 -32.10 -31.45 39.66
CA VAL A 599 -32.73 -31.89 38.40
C VAL A 599 -31.90 -33.05 37.84
N GLY A 600 -32.52 -34.21 37.63
CA GLY A 600 -31.98 -35.26 36.76
C GLY A 600 -30.82 -36.12 37.32
N GLY A 601 -30.72 -36.31 38.63
CA GLY A 601 -29.70 -37.20 39.22
C GLY A 601 -28.32 -36.58 39.41
N CYS A 602 -28.15 -35.28 39.09
CA CYS A 602 -27.07 -34.48 39.69
C CYS A 602 -27.46 -34.20 41.15
N GLU A 603 -26.59 -34.56 42.11
CA GLU A 603 -26.76 -34.13 43.50
C GLU A 603 -26.92 -32.60 43.56
N ALA A 604 -27.68 -32.12 44.55
CA ALA A 604 -27.93 -30.70 44.74
C ALA A 604 -26.61 -29.92 44.73
N LEU A 605 -26.38 -29.08 43.71
CA LEU A 605 -25.19 -28.22 43.66
C LEU A 605 -25.33 -27.19 44.78
N GLU A 606 -24.57 -27.34 45.87
CA GLU A 606 -24.50 -26.35 46.93
C GLU A 606 -23.87 -25.06 46.39
N VAL A 607 -24.52 -23.93 46.63
CA VAL A 607 -23.99 -22.62 46.21
C VAL A 607 -23.08 -22.08 47.29
N ASP A 608 -21.82 -21.85 46.94
CA ASP A 608 -20.84 -21.17 47.78
C ASP A 608 -21.09 -19.65 47.74
N GLN A 609 -21.69 -19.12 48.82
CA GLN A 609 -22.01 -17.69 48.91
C GLN A 609 -20.78 -16.79 48.92
N GLU A 610 -19.64 -17.27 49.43
CA GLU A 610 -18.40 -16.49 49.46
C GLU A 610 -17.78 -16.40 48.06
N VAL A 611 -17.81 -17.50 47.29
CA VAL A 611 -17.43 -17.49 45.86
C VAL A 611 -18.36 -16.58 45.07
N MET A 612 -19.68 -16.66 45.27
CA MET A 612 -20.62 -15.78 44.57
C MET A 612 -20.40 -14.30 44.88
N ALA A 613 -20.09 -13.95 46.14
CA ALA A 613 -19.79 -12.57 46.51
C ALA A 613 -18.52 -12.06 45.83
N ARG A 614 -17.49 -12.90 45.70
CA ARG A 614 -16.25 -12.57 44.96
C ARG A 614 -16.52 -12.37 43.46
N LEU A 615 -17.22 -13.31 42.83
CA LEU A 615 -17.52 -13.25 41.39
C LEU A 615 -18.40 -12.04 41.02
N ALA A 616 -19.34 -11.64 41.88
CA ALA A 616 -20.23 -10.51 41.63
C ALA A 616 -19.59 -9.13 41.91
N GLY A 617 -18.45 -9.07 42.60
CA GLY A 617 -17.78 -7.83 43.02
C GLY A 617 -16.64 -7.35 42.12
N GLU A 618 -16.14 -8.21 41.23
CA GLU A 618 -14.99 -7.98 40.35
C GLU A 618 -15.42 -7.57 38.93
N PRO A 619 -14.55 -6.94 38.13
CA PRO A 619 -14.87 -6.56 36.76
C PRO A 619 -15.21 -7.78 35.90
N GLU A 620 -16.21 -7.65 35.02
CA GLU A 620 -16.67 -8.73 34.15
C GLU A 620 -15.52 -9.31 33.32
N THR A 621 -15.18 -10.57 33.60
CA THR A 621 -14.23 -11.35 32.79
C THR A 621 -14.99 -12.32 31.88
N ASP A 622 -14.60 -12.39 30.61
CA ASP A 622 -15.13 -13.36 29.62
C ASP A 622 -14.50 -14.76 29.75
N ASP A 623 -13.47 -14.89 30.59
CA ASP A 623 -12.62 -16.08 30.66
C ASP A 623 -13.02 -17.00 31.83
N LEU A 624 -13.50 -18.20 31.51
CA LEU A 624 -13.85 -19.23 32.48
C LEU A 624 -12.69 -19.60 33.41
N GLY A 625 -11.47 -19.67 32.88
CA GLY A 625 -10.27 -19.99 33.65
C GLY A 625 -9.91 -18.87 34.63
N ALA A 626 -10.15 -17.61 34.27
CA ALA A 626 -10.00 -16.48 35.18
C ALA A 626 -11.04 -16.54 36.31
N MET A 627 -12.30 -16.85 35.99
CA MET A 627 -13.35 -17.02 37.01
C MET A 627 -13.04 -18.13 37.99
N LEU A 628 -12.63 -19.30 37.48
CA LEU A 628 -12.25 -20.43 38.33
C LEU A 628 -11.00 -20.12 39.15
N ALA A 629 -10.06 -19.33 38.64
CA ALA A 629 -8.90 -18.89 39.41
C ALA A 629 -9.30 -17.91 40.53
N MET A 630 -10.22 -16.98 40.26
CA MET A 630 -10.75 -16.06 41.28
C MET A 630 -11.53 -16.79 42.37
N ALA A 631 -12.25 -17.85 42.01
CA ALA A 631 -12.94 -18.71 42.95
C ALA A 631 -11.98 -19.56 43.81
N GLY A 632 -10.70 -19.69 43.41
CA GLY A 632 -9.71 -20.54 44.07
C GLY A 632 -9.79 -22.02 43.64
N VAL A 633 -10.50 -22.30 42.55
CA VAL A 633 -10.75 -23.65 42.02
C VAL A 633 -9.59 -24.14 41.14
N VAL A 634 -8.91 -23.22 40.46
CA VAL A 634 -7.71 -23.50 39.65
C VAL A 634 -6.58 -22.51 39.97
N PRO A 635 -5.30 -22.88 39.77
CA PRO A 635 -4.19 -22.00 40.12
C PRO A 635 -4.06 -20.76 39.22
N ASN A 636 -4.50 -20.83 37.95
CA ASN A 636 -4.62 -19.70 37.01
C ASN A 636 -5.37 -20.11 35.74
N ALA A 637 -5.80 -19.13 34.94
CA ALA A 637 -6.53 -19.35 33.69
C ALA A 637 -5.76 -20.20 32.66
N ALA A 638 -4.44 -19.99 32.54
CA ALA A 638 -3.60 -20.71 31.58
C ALA A 638 -3.47 -22.22 31.92
N TRP A 639 -3.67 -22.60 33.17
CA TRP A 639 -3.73 -24.01 33.57
C TRP A 639 -4.96 -24.70 32.98
N LEU A 640 -6.15 -24.09 33.14
CA LEU A 640 -7.39 -24.64 32.59
C LEU A 640 -7.36 -24.65 31.06
N HIS A 641 -6.91 -23.57 30.43
CA HIS A 641 -6.82 -23.47 28.97
C HIS A 641 -5.99 -24.60 28.36
N ARG A 642 -4.82 -24.91 28.95
CA ARG A 642 -3.98 -26.03 28.49
C ARG A 642 -4.69 -27.37 28.62
N ARG A 643 -5.44 -27.61 29.70
CA ARG A 643 -6.23 -28.84 29.87
C ARG A 643 -7.37 -28.95 28.87
N LEU A 644 -8.10 -27.85 28.64
CA LEU A 644 -9.16 -27.80 27.63
C LEU A 644 -8.60 -28.08 26.22
N LEU A 645 -7.42 -27.56 25.88
CA LEU A 645 -6.75 -27.85 24.60
C LEU A 645 -6.36 -29.32 24.43
N VAL A 646 -5.95 -29.98 25.52
CA VAL A 646 -5.53 -31.39 25.50
C VAL A 646 -6.73 -32.34 25.48
N ARG A 647 -7.82 -31.98 26.18
CA ARG A 647 -8.96 -32.90 26.41
C ARG A 647 -10.12 -32.72 25.45
N LEU A 648 -10.31 -31.51 24.94
CA LEU A 648 -11.44 -31.21 24.08
C LEU A 648 -10.95 -30.97 22.66
N GLY A 649 -11.58 -31.67 21.71
CA GLY A 649 -11.50 -31.35 20.29
C GLY A 649 -11.87 -29.88 20.02
N ALA A 650 -11.48 -29.37 18.85
CA ALA A 650 -11.64 -27.96 18.52
C ALA A 650 -13.12 -27.50 18.55
N GLU A 651 -14.05 -28.31 18.05
CA GLU A 651 -15.49 -28.04 18.11
C GLU A 651 -16.00 -27.95 19.56
N ALA A 652 -15.53 -28.84 20.44
CA ALA A 652 -15.92 -28.85 21.86
C ALA A 652 -15.47 -27.60 22.61
N ARG A 653 -14.30 -27.04 22.23
CA ARG A 653 -13.81 -25.79 22.82
C ARG A 653 -14.69 -24.58 22.50
N HIS A 654 -15.38 -24.57 21.36
CA HIS A 654 -16.33 -23.51 21.04
C HIS A 654 -17.53 -23.51 22.00
N GLY A 655 -18.03 -24.69 22.39
CA GLY A 655 -19.10 -24.83 23.38
C GLY A 655 -18.70 -24.30 24.76
N VAL A 656 -17.45 -24.53 25.19
CA VAL A 656 -16.96 -24.05 26.49
C VAL A 656 -16.76 -22.53 26.52
N ASN A 657 -16.48 -21.90 25.38
CA ASN A 657 -16.23 -20.46 25.28
C ASN A 657 -17.51 -19.59 25.15
N GLY A 658 -18.69 -20.13 25.50
CA GLY A 658 -19.92 -19.33 25.59
C GLY A 658 -20.95 -19.55 24.47
N ALA A 659 -20.72 -20.47 23.54
CA ALA A 659 -21.68 -20.78 22.49
C ALA A 659 -22.64 -21.89 22.94
N ILE A 660 -23.81 -21.50 23.48
CA ILE A 660 -24.82 -22.44 24.01
C ILE A 660 -25.27 -23.49 22.98
N ASP A 661 -25.35 -23.10 21.72
CA ASP A 661 -25.73 -23.96 20.60
C ASP A 661 -24.71 -25.09 20.36
N HIS A 662 -23.42 -24.82 20.56
CA HIS A 662 -22.36 -25.84 20.48
C HIS A 662 -22.34 -26.73 21.72
N LEU A 663 -22.54 -26.18 22.93
CA LEU A 663 -22.63 -26.98 24.15
C LEU A 663 -23.81 -27.97 24.09
N MET A 664 -24.97 -27.50 23.61
CA MET A 664 -26.16 -28.33 23.42
C MET A 664 -25.93 -29.42 22.37
N GLY A 665 -25.26 -29.08 21.27
CA GLY A 665 -24.81 -30.03 20.26
C GLY A 665 -23.89 -31.11 20.82
N MET A 666 -22.90 -30.73 21.63
CA MET A 666 -22.01 -31.67 22.32
C MET A 666 -22.78 -32.65 23.20
N CYS A 667 -23.73 -32.14 23.99
CA CYS A 667 -24.53 -32.97 24.90
C CYS A 667 -25.27 -34.09 24.14
N LEU A 668 -25.93 -33.73 23.03
CA LEU A 668 -26.75 -34.65 22.26
C LEU A 668 -25.95 -35.61 21.38
N LEU A 669 -24.85 -35.15 20.78
CA LEU A 669 -24.10 -35.93 19.80
C LEU A 669 -23.11 -36.92 20.42
N ASN A 670 -22.75 -36.71 21.68
CA ASN A 670 -21.85 -37.59 22.42
C ASN A 670 -22.43 -39.00 22.64
N GLU A 671 -23.76 -39.15 22.68
CA GLU A 671 -24.43 -40.45 22.76
C GLU A 671 -24.15 -41.35 21.54
N TYR A 672 -23.85 -40.74 20.39
CA TYR A 672 -23.66 -41.46 19.13
C TYR A 672 -22.20 -41.90 18.90
N GLY A 673 -21.30 -41.63 19.84
CA GLY A 673 -19.88 -42.04 19.76
C GLY A 673 -19.15 -41.43 18.57
N CYS A 674 -19.56 -40.23 18.14
CA CYS A 674 -18.97 -39.56 16.99
C CYS A 674 -17.53 -39.07 17.28
N GLY A 675 -16.65 -39.16 16.28
CA GLY A 675 -15.25 -38.74 16.41
C GLY A 675 -15.07 -37.21 16.48
N PHE A 676 -16.12 -36.43 16.20
CA PHE A 676 -16.07 -34.95 16.15
C PHE A 676 -15.45 -34.27 17.34
N PHE A 677 -15.70 -34.85 18.52
CA PHE A 677 -15.31 -34.24 19.76
C PHE A 677 -14.14 -34.99 20.41
N ASP A 678 -13.35 -35.75 19.63
CA ASP A 678 -12.12 -36.47 20.01
C ASP A 678 -11.66 -36.15 21.45
N GLY A 679 -11.82 -37.11 22.36
CA GLY A 679 -11.56 -36.91 23.79
C GLY A 679 -12.78 -36.45 24.62
N ALA A 680 -13.96 -36.32 24.03
CA ALA A 680 -15.16 -35.89 24.75
C ALA A 680 -15.58 -36.84 25.87
N LEU A 681 -15.91 -36.21 26.98
CA LEU A 681 -16.33 -36.80 28.23
C LEU A 681 -17.79 -37.22 28.08
N LYS A 682 -18.10 -38.49 28.29
CA LYS A 682 -19.45 -39.05 28.07
C LYS A 682 -20.51 -38.23 28.82
N CYS A 683 -21.52 -37.75 28.10
CA CYS A 683 -22.70 -37.16 28.72
C CYS A 683 -23.49 -38.30 29.38
N PRO A 684 -23.80 -38.21 30.69
CA PRO A 684 -24.65 -39.20 31.32
C PRO A 684 -26.02 -39.25 30.64
N THR A 685 -26.54 -40.46 30.37
CA THR A 685 -27.87 -40.67 29.76
C THR A 685 -28.98 -39.94 30.52
N ALA A 686 -28.82 -39.79 31.85
CA ALA A 686 -29.76 -39.08 32.71
C ALA A 686 -29.88 -37.57 32.40
N ILE A 687 -28.92 -36.99 31.69
CA ILE A 687 -28.91 -35.57 31.28
C ILE A 687 -29.23 -35.43 29.79
N SER A 688 -28.60 -36.23 28.94
CA SER A 688 -28.75 -36.13 27.48
C SER A 688 -30.14 -36.51 26.97
N GLU A 689 -30.77 -37.57 27.49
CA GLU A 689 -32.12 -37.98 27.05
C GLU A 689 -33.20 -36.93 27.38
N PRO A 690 -33.24 -36.32 28.60
CA PRO A 690 -34.15 -35.21 28.87
C PRO A 690 -33.90 -33.98 27.99
N ILE A 691 -32.63 -33.60 27.77
CA ILE A 691 -32.27 -32.48 26.89
C ILE A 691 -32.78 -32.75 25.47
N LYS A 692 -32.57 -33.97 24.96
CA LYS A 692 -33.04 -34.42 23.65
C LYS A 692 -34.55 -34.30 23.53
N ALA A 693 -35.29 -34.81 24.51
CA ALA A 693 -36.76 -34.74 24.53
C ALA A 693 -37.30 -33.30 24.50
N LEU A 694 -36.59 -32.35 25.14
CA LEU A 694 -36.95 -30.93 25.12
C LEU A 694 -36.64 -30.24 23.78
N ILE A 695 -35.60 -30.66 23.06
CA ILE A 695 -35.13 -29.99 21.84
C ILE A 695 -35.75 -30.57 20.57
N GLU A 696 -35.99 -31.89 20.52
CA GLU A 696 -36.52 -32.57 19.32
C GLU A 696 -37.78 -31.92 18.73
N PRO A 697 -38.77 -31.44 19.53
CA PRO A 697 -39.93 -30.75 18.99
C PRO A 697 -39.59 -29.49 18.19
N TYR A 698 -38.54 -28.76 18.57
CA TYR A 698 -38.09 -27.55 17.88
C TYR A 698 -37.35 -27.90 16.58
N ILE A 699 -36.50 -28.93 16.61
CA ILE A 699 -35.84 -29.42 15.39
C ILE A 699 -36.88 -29.88 14.36
N ALA A 700 -37.92 -30.58 14.80
CA ALA A 700 -39.00 -31.05 13.95
C ALA A 700 -39.79 -29.91 13.26
N GLN A 701 -39.83 -28.73 13.88
CA GLN A 701 -40.54 -27.55 13.37
C GLN A 701 -39.71 -26.68 12.43
N ILE A 702 -38.41 -26.97 12.24
CA ILE A 702 -37.57 -26.22 11.31
C ILE A 702 -38.20 -26.23 9.91
N THR A 703 -38.33 -25.04 9.35
CA THR A 703 -38.78 -24.82 7.98
C THR A 703 -37.58 -24.57 7.07
N PHE A 704 -37.70 -25.04 5.84
CA PHE A 704 -36.66 -24.93 4.83
C PHE A 704 -37.07 -23.91 3.77
N GLY A 705 -36.13 -23.04 3.36
CA GLY A 705 -36.31 -22.12 2.24
C GLY A 705 -35.90 -22.81 0.94
N GLY A 706 -36.76 -22.72 -0.07
CA GLY A 706 -36.54 -23.30 -1.40
C GLY A 706 -36.09 -22.27 -2.42
#